data_AF-A0A6C0KDA2-F1
#
_entry.id   AF-A0A6C0KDA2-F1
#
_cell.length_a   1.000
_cell.length_b   1.000
_cell.length_c   1.000
_cell.angle_alpha   90.00
_cell.angle_beta   90.00
_cell.angle_gamma   90.00
#
_symmetry.space_group_name_H-M   'P 1'
#
loop_
_entity.id
_entity.type
_entity.pdbx_description
1 polymer ?
#
loop_
_entity_poly.entity_id
_entity_poly.type
_entity_poly.pdbx_seq_one_letter_code
_entity_poly.pdbx_strand_id
1 'polypeptide(L)'
;MSYEGEYQEDKHHGQGKYTYAGAFYEGEFQDGKCHGRGKITYPAGGVYDGEFQDNKRHGQGKQTFSDGGVYDGEFQDDKRHGQGKETYPDGRVYEGEFQDNKRHGVGKQTYPDGAFYEGEFQDNKRHGQGKATYPDPDGAFYEGEWRDDKRNGQGKATFSDGAFYEGQWRDDKFHGQGKYTNPDGGVYDGEWRDGEFHGQGKQTRLDGDVYEGEWRDGKRHGQGKLTFPDGRVYEGEWRDGKCHGQGKFTNPSGYDHGALAPFYEGEWRDDKRHGQGKEKWPDGRVYEGEYQDNKRHGQGKSRFPNGGVYEGEWQDGKRHGQGKYTSPDGGVYDGEWREGKCHGQGKDTNPDGGVYDGEWRDGEPHGQGKEKWPDGAVYDGEWRGGEPHGQGKYTYPSCAVYDGEWRDGKRHGQGKHTFPDGGVYEGEWQHDDHHGRGAIIDGNDQFVGIVKPSGAFLLRRLCTDVYDVHSAPHTLTKRYTLIDIFTRQPSFDGLVTAFLRWRLEARRTKLRLMRARSKLRALFTHWATAPEVIMARHQRNEDRRQAKNGIASRASHVPASPPGDAPTSPAYRVSKSKARKPKRRDQRTPRSHTEEQDEAPVPWCDQVKTDPDLLRQNRRASADRAAHAKAARAAPLEEAQDFINLHTKDVESVREVLRAKVIGMRVDKKRHSGLEVITGKGLHSAPGGSTLKPEVAMLLEAWGCSFSQLTLSDGSYEGFYARVNKVVQRRAKKARDAARGERPAVTVAARA
;
A
#
# COMPACT_ATOMS: atom_id res chain seq x y z
N MET A 1 16.80 66.97 -54.60
CA MET A 1 17.97 66.08 -54.58
C MET A 1 19.20 66.95 -54.70
N SER A 2 20.35 66.55 -54.17
CA SER A 2 21.63 67.23 -54.40
C SER A 2 22.75 66.20 -54.47
N TYR A 3 23.77 66.48 -55.29
CA TYR A 3 25.01 65.71 -55.36
C TYR A 3 26.21 66.65 -55.31
N GLU A 4 27.21 66.29 -54.51
CA GLU A 4 28.50 66.98 -54.38
C GLU A 4 29.61 65.92 -54.51
N GLY A 5 30.28 65.86 -55.65
CA GLY A 5 31.29 64.83 -55.95
C GLY A 5 31.74 64.88 -57.41
N GLU A 6 32.49 63.86 -57.84
CA GLU A 6 32.98 63.76 -59.22
C GLU A 6 31.92 63.19 -60.18
N TYR A 7 32.08 63.46 -61.48
CA TYR A 7 31.21 62.95 -62.53
C TYR A 7 32.04 62.30 -63.64
N GLN A 8 31.56 61.17 -64.16
CA GLN A 8 32.07 60.53 -65.37
C GLN A 8 30.88 60.18 -66.28
N GLU A 9 30.95 60.59 -67.55
CA GLU A 9 29.87 60.38 -68.55
C GLU A 9 28.49 60.87 -68.04
N ASP A 10 28.44 62.06 -67.45
CA ASP A 10 27.26 62.69 -66.83
C ASP A 10 26.61 61.90 -65.67
N LYS A 11 27.28 60.87 -65.15
CA LYS A 11 26.88 60.08 -63.98
C LYS A 11 27.78 60.39 -62.78
N HIS A 12 27.27 60.23 -61.56
CA HIS A 12 28.09 60.27 -60.34
C HIS A 12 29.22 59.23 -60.39
N HIS A 13 30.43 59.62 -60.01
CA HIS A 13 31.61 58.75 -59.97
C HIS A 13 32.52 59.13 -58.78
N GLY A 14 33.40 58.22 -58.35
CA GLY A 14 34.39 58.50 -57.31
C GLY A 14 33.75 58.79 -55.95
N GLN A 15 34.42 59.57 -55.11
CA GLN A 15 33.89 59.95 -53.79
C GLN A 15 32.88 61.09 -53.91
N GLY A 16 31.72 60.97 -53.27
CA GLY A 16 30.68 62.00 -53.31
C GLY A 16 29.63 61.92 -52.21
N LYS A 17 28.83 62.98 -52.11
CA LYS A 17 27.71 63.16 -51.18
C LYS A 17 26.42 63.27 -51.97
N TYR A 18 25.40 62.49 -51.61
CA TYR A 18 24.12 62.46 -52.31
C TYR A 18 22.95 62.56 -51.33
N THR A 19 22.06 63.54 -51.54
CA THR A 19 20.83 63.71 -50.75
C THR A 19 19.60 63.41 -51.60
N TYR A 20 18.89 62.33 -51.25
CA TYR A 20 17.69 61.86 -51.96
C TYR A 20 16.57 61.50 -50.97
N ALA A 21 15.36 62.02 -51.19
CA ALA A 21 14.20 61.81 -50.31
C ALA A 21 14.46 62.06 -48.80
N GLY A 22 15.43 62.94 -48.48
CA GLY A 22 15.88 63.23 -47.12
C GLY A 22 16.90 62.24 -46.54
N ALA A 23 17.19 61.12 -47.23
CA ALA A 23 18.35 60.30 -46.91
C ALA A 23 19.63 60.96 -47.45
N PHE A 24 20.72 60.85 -46.70
CA PHE A 24 22.04 61.40 -47.00
C PHE A 24 23.05 60.26 -47.12
N TYR A 25 23.67 60.11 -48.28
CA TYR A 25 24.76 59.17 -48.55
C TYR A 25 26.09 59.93 -48.69
N GLU A 26 27.18 59.39 -48.15
CA GLU A 26 28.56 59.84 -48.33
C GLU A 26 29.45 58.62 -48.59
N GLY A 27 30.12 58.56 -49.75
CA GLY A 27 30.91 57.39 -50.14
C GLY A 27 31.18 57.30 -51.65
N GLU A 28 31.50 56.09 -52.12
CA GLU A 28 31.93 55.82 -53.49
C GLU A 28 30.77 55.62 -54.49
N PHE A 29 30.98 56.09 -55.72
CA PHE A 29 30.06 55.97 -56.84
C PHE A 29 30.74 55.33 -58.04
N GLN A 30 30.02 54.42 -58.70
CA GLN A 30 30.37 53.88 -60.00
C GLN A 30 29.13 53.86 -60.90
N ASP A 31 29.27 54.34 -62.14
CA ASP A 31 28.21 54.41 -63.15
C ASP A 31 26.90 55.05 -62.63
N GLY A 32 27.01 56.08 -61.78
CA GLY A 32 25.86 56.79 -61.20
C GLY A 32 25.19 56.10 -60.01
N LYS A 33 25.75 54.98 -59.55
CA LYS A 33 25.23 54.16 -58.45
C LYS A 33 26.19 54.19 -57.27
N CYS A 34 25.66 54.07 -56.06
CA CYS A 34 26.46 53.83 -54.87
C CYS A 34 27.20 52.49 -55.05
N HIS A 35 28.51 52.49 -54.82
CA HIS A 35 29.41 51.35 -54.96
C HIS A 35 30.46 51.41 -53.84
N GLY A 36 31.33 50.41 -53.72
CA GLY A 36 32.51 50.47 -52.86
C GLY A 36 32.14 50.76 -51.40
N ARG A 37 32.94 51.55 -50.69
CA ARG A 37 32.62 51.90 -49.29
C ARG A 37 31.83 53.19 -49.18
N GLY A 38 30.78 53.20 -48.36
CA GLY A 38 30.01 54.40 -48.07
C GLY A 38 29.14 54.31 -46.82
N LYS A 39 28.47 55.42 -46.52
CA LYS A 39 27.61 55.59 -45.34
C LYS A 39 26.32 56.29 -45.75
N ILE A 40 25.18 55.69 -45.44
CA ILE A 40 23.85 56.28 -45.63
C ILE A 40 23.16 56.53 -44.29
N THR A 41 22.59 57.72 -44.13
CA THR A 41 21.76 58.15 -42.99
C THR A 41 20.36 58.43 -43.49
N TYR A 42 19.36 57.76 -42.92
CA TYR A 42 17.96 57.86 -43.33
C TYR A 42 17.19 58.91 -42.50
N PRO A 43 16.09 59.50 -43.01
CA PRO A 43 15.31 60.52 -42.29
C PRO A 43 14.83 60.10 -40.89
N ALA A 44 14.59 58.81 -40.69
CA ALA A 44 14.14 58.22 -39.43
C ALA A 44 15.28 57.96 -38.42
N GLY A 45 16.50 58.43 -38.69
CA GLY A 45 17.67 58.27 -37.80
C GLY A 45 18.40 56.93 -37.92
N GLY A 46 17.90 55.99 -38.74
CA GLY A 46 18.65 54.79 -39.10
C GLY A 46 19.90 55.11 -39.93
N VAL A 47 20.95 54.30 -39.79
CA VAL A 47 22.24 54.47 -40.46
C VAL A 47 22.72 53.13 -41.01
N TYR A 48 23.38 53.12 -42.17
CA TYR A 48 24.24 52.01 -42.60
C TYR A 48 25.62 52.54 -43.00
N ASP A 49 26.68 51.85 -42.58
CA ASP A 49 28.09 52.20 -42.79
C ASP A 49 28.82 50.92 -43.24
N GLY A 50 29.19 50.82 -44.51
CA GLY A 50 29.63 49.55 -45.10
C GLY A 50 29.83 49.58 -46.61
N GLU A 51 29.81 48.40 -47.22
CA GLU A 51 30.02 48.20 -48.64
C GLU A 51 28.72 48.27 -49.48
N PHE A 52 28.84 48.72 -50.73
CA PHE A 52 27.75 48.87 -51.67
C PHE A 52 28.10 48.26 -53.02
N GLN A 53 27.11 47.67 -53.68
CA GLN A 53 27.18 47.24 -55.07
C GLN A 53 25.87 47.60 -55.78
N ASP A 54 25.97 48.39 -56.86
CA ASP A 54 24.83 48.75 -57.72
C ASP A 54 23.64 49.39 -56.96
N ASN A 55 23.93 50.35 -56.06
CA ASN A 55 23.03 50.97 -55.07
C ASN A 55 22.58 50.08 -53.90
N LYS A 56 22.82 48.78 -53.94
CA LYS A 56 22.44 47.84 -52.85
C LYS A 56 23.55 47.74 -51.83
N ARG A 57 23.20 47.41 -50.58
CA ARG A 57 24.18 47.04 -49.55
C ARG A 57 24.75 45.64 -49.86
N HIS A 58 26.06 45.52 -49.73
CA HIS A 58 26.84 44.33 -50.04
C HIS A 58 28.00 44.19 -49.03
N GLY A 59 28.78 43.11 -49.09
CA GLY A 59 30.05 43.01 -48.38
C GLY A 59 29.92 43.16 -46.87
N GLN A 60 30.92 43.73 -46.20
CA GLN A 60 30.85 44.00 -44.76
C GLN A 60 30.14 45.34 -44.49
N GLY A 61 29.27 45.38 -43.49
CA GLY A 61 28.66 46.64 -43.07
C GLY A 61 27.88 46.60 -41.76
N LYS A 62 27.71 47.79 -41.18
CA LYS A 62 27.04 48.03 -39.91
C LYS A 62 25.77 48.83 -40.11
N GLN A 63 24.61 48.21 -39.86
CA GLN A 63 23.31 48.87 -39.84
C GLN A 63 22.89 49.20 -38.40
N THR A 64 22.70 50.49 -38.10
CA THR A 64 21.95 50.94 -36.92
C THR A 64 20.51 51.22 -37.32
N PHE A 65 19.56 50.56 -36.68
CA PHE A 65 18.13 50.75 -36.89
C PHE A 65 17.60 51.93 -36.06
N SER A 66 16.47 52.51 -36.47
CA SER A 66 15.87 53.70 -35.83
C SER A 66 15.30 53.44 -34.42
N ASP A 67 15.16 52.18 -34.03
CA ASP A 67 14.78 51.73 -32.68
C ASP A 67 16.00 51.53 -31.76
N GLY A 68 17.22 51.75 -32.25
CA GLY A 68 18.47 51.53 -31.54
C GLY A 68 19.07 50.12 -31.70
N GLY A 69 18.42 49.23 -32.48
CA GLY A 69 19.01 47.95 -32.85
C GLY A 69 20.26 48.13 -33.72
N VAL A 70 21.17 47.15 -33.70
CA VAL A 70 22.41 47.18 -34.50
C VAL A 70 22.65 45.81 -35.13
N TYR A 71 22.87 45.76 -36.43
CA TYR A 71 23.48 44.62 -37.12
C TYR A 71 24.88 45.00 -37.60
N ASP A 72 25.85 44.11 -37.45
CA ASP A 72 27.26 44.30 -37.79
C ASP A 72 27.76 43.01 -38.45
N GLY A 73 27.92 42.99 -39.78
CA GLY A 73 28.21 41.75 -40.52
C GLY A 73 27.97 41.85 -42.04
N GLU A 74 27.80 40.70 -42.67
CA GLU A 74 27.75 40.56 -44.13
C GLU A 74 26.38 40.90 -44.76
N PHE A 75 26.42 41.50 -45.95
CA PHE A 75 25.26 41.80 -46.78
C PHE A 75 25.42 41.24 -48.20
N GLN A 76 24.31 40.78 -48.78
CA GLN A 76 24.18 40.42 -50.18
C GLN A 76 22.82 40.91 -50.70
N ASP A 77 22.84 41.74 -51.76
CA ASP A 77 21.64 42.29 -52.41
C ASP A 77 20.62 42.91 -51.42
N ASP A 78 21.10 43.81 -50.55
CA ASP A 78 20.34 44.44 -49.46
C ASP A 78 19.82 43.51 -48.34
N LYS A 79 20.19 42.23 -48.35
CA LYS A 79 19.84 41.28 -47.30
C LYS A 79 21.05 40.96 -46.43
N ARG A 80 20.83 40.76 -45.14
CA ARG A 80 21.84 40.16 -44.25
C ARG A 80 22.13 38.74 -44.71
N HIS A 81 23.40 38.42 -44.83
CA HIS A 81 23.94 37.14 -45.31
C HIS A 81 25.17 36.78 -44.45
N GLY A 82 25.85 35.66 -44.71
CA GLY A 82 27.18 35.37 -44.19
C GLY A 82 27.26 35.39 -42.67
N GLN A 83 28.38 35.81 -42.10
CA GLN A 83 28.51 35.99 -40.64
C GLN A 83 28.03 37.37 -40.20
N GLY A 84 27.36 37.46 -39.05
CA GLY A 84 27.03 38.74 -38.46
C GLY A 84 26.56 38.71 -37.01
N LYS A 85 26.56 39.90 -36.40
CA LYS A 85 26.12 40.16 -35.03
C LYS A 85 24.91 41.09 -35.03
N GLU A 86 23.78 40.62 -34.52
CA GLU A 86 22.56 41.41 -34.29
C GLU A 86 22.39 41.70 -32.79
N THR A 87 22.38 42.96 -32.40
CA THR A 87 22.06 43.45 -31.05
C THR A 87 20.70 44.13 -31.09
N TYR A 88 19.73 43.59 -30.37
CA TYR A 88 18.36 44.09 -30.36
C TYR A 88 18.18 45.21 -29.32
N PRO A 89 17.19 46.12 -29.47
CA PRO A 89 16.95 47.22 -28.51
C PRO A 89 16.66 46.78 -27.07
N ASP A 90 16.21 45.54 -26.87
CA ASP A 90 15.97 44.94 -25.55
C ASP A 90 17.21 44.29 -24.92
N GLY A 91 18.38 44.38 -25.57
CA GLY A 91 19.65 43.85 -25.08
C GLY A 91 19.89 42.37 -25.40
N ARG A 92 18.99 41.68 -26.11
CA ARG A 92 19.31 40.39 -26.73
C ARG A 92 20.43 40.57 -27.76
N VAL A 93 21.26 39.54 -27.92
CA VAL A 93 22.33 39.48 -28.93
C VAL A 93 22.22 38.17 -29.68
N TYR A 94 22.40 38.18 -31.00
CA TYR A 94 22.68 37.00 -31.81
C TYR A 94 24.00 37.18 -32.56
N GLU A 95 24.84 36.16 -32.56
CA GLU A 95 26.10 36.09 -33.30
C GLU A 95 26.14 34.78 -34.09
N GLY A 96 26.25 34.82 -35.42
CA GLY A 96 26.24 33.63 -36.26
C GLY A 96 25.84 33.89 -37.70
N GLU A 97 25.43 32.82 -38.39
CA GLU A 97 25.12 32.83 -39.82
C GLU A 97 23.76 33.46 -40.16
N PHE A 98 23.72 34.21 -41.26
CA PHE A 98 22.49 34.75 -41.85
C PHE A 98 22.32 34.28 -43.30
N GLN A 99 21.07 34.05 -43.70
CA GLN A 99 20.66 33.82 -45.08
C GLN A 99 19.34 34.55 -45.34
N ASP A 100 19.31 35.39 -46.38
CA ASP A 100 18.12 36.14 -46.81
C ASP A 100 17.41 36.90 -45.67
N ASN A 101 18.18 37.66 -44.88
CA ASN A 101 17.76 38.37 -43.64
C ASN A 101 17.40 37.49 -42.43
N LYS A 102 17.37 36.16 -42.56
CA LYS A 102 17.03 35.22 -41.48
C LYS A 102 18.30 34.64 -40.86
N ARG A 103 18.24 34.29 -39.58
CA ARG A 103 19.27 33.49 -38.91
C ARG A 103 19.24 32.06 -39.45
N HIS A 104 20.41 31.54 -39.79
CA HIS A 104 20.63 30.23 -40.40
C HIS A 104 21.89 29.59 -39.76
N GLY A 105 22.30 28.41 -40.21
CA GLY A 105 23.62 27.83 -39.94
C GLY A 105 23.94 27.72 -38.45
N VAL A 106 25.19 27.85 -38.04
CA VAL A 106 25.57 27.87 -36.63
C VAL A 106 25.47 29.30 -36.07
N GLY A 107 24.92 29.42 -34.86
CA GLY A 107 24.94 30.69 -34.14
C GLY A 107 24.61 30.59 -32.65
N LYS A 108 24.82 31.71 -31.97
CA LYS A 108 24.58 31.88 -30.54
C LYS A 108 23.66 33.06 -30.28
N GLN A 109 22.51 32.82 -29.66
CA GLN A 109 21.63 33.86 -29.13
C GLN A 109 21.81 33.97 -27.62
N THR A 110 22.18 35.15 -27.12
CA THR A 110 22.27 35.48 -25.69
C THR A 110 21.17 36.48 -25.31
N TYR A 111 20.65 36.38 -24.08
CA TYR A 111 19.58 37.22 -23.54
C TYR A 111 20.09 38.08 -22.36
N PRO A 112 19.41 39.20 -22.01
CA PRO A 112 19.88 40.13 -20.96
C PRO A 112 19.97 39.55 -19.54
N ASP A 113 19.27 38.45 -19.28
CA ASP A 113 19.29 37.71 -18.03
C ASP A 113 20.48 36.73 -17.91
N GLY A 114 21.21 36.52 -19.02
CA GLY A 114 22.28 35.51 -19.13
C GLY A 114 21.82 34.17 -19.72
N ALA A 115 20.55 34.03 -20.13
CA ALA A 115 20.13 32.86 -20.90
C ALA A 115 20.85 32.83 -22.26
N PHE A 116 21.11 31.63 -22.78
CA PHE A 116 21.56 31.50 -24.15
C PHE A 116 21.04 30.23 -24.83
N TYR A 117 21.04 30.28 -26.16
CA TYR A 117 21.05 29.12 -27.04
C TYR A 117 22.27 29.20 -27.96
N GLU A 118 22.95 28.08 -28.16
CA GLU A 118 24.13 27.94 -29.02
C GLU A 118 24.00 26.64 -29.81
N GLY A 119 23.89 26.73 -31.14
CA GLY A 119 23.54 25.60 -32.00
C GLY A 119 23.10 26.03 -33.40
N GLU A 120 22.40 25.12 -34.10
CA GLU A 120 21.95 25.33 -35.46
C GLU A 120 20.64 26.15 -35.54
N PHE A 121 20.53 27.00 -36.56
CA PHE A 121 19.33 27.77 -36.90
C PHE A 121 18.84 27.46 -38.31
N GLN A 122 17.52 27.44 -38.49
CA GLN A 122 16.88 27.39 -39.80
C GLN A 122 15.68 28.35 -39.81
N ASP A 123 15.64 29.26 -40.78
CA ASP A 123 14.55 30.23 -40.97
C ASP A 123 14.18 31.02 -39.69
N ASN A 124 15.20 31.49 -38.96
CA ASN A 124 15.13 32.12 -37.62
C ASN A 124 14.81 31.21 -36.42
N LYS A 125 14.49 29.93 -36.62
CA LYS A 125 14.17 28.98 -35.54
C LYS A 125 15.38 28.14 -35.14
N ARG A 126 15.42 27.66 -33.90
CA ARG A 126 16.38 26.63 -33.48
C ARG A 126 16.11 25.30 -34.21
N HIS A 127 17.17 24.67 -34.70
CA HIS A 127 17.16 23.42 -35.45
C HIS A 127 18.39 22.57 -35.05
N GLY A 128 18.54 21.38 -35.64
CA GLY A 128 19.78 20.59 -35.59
C GLY A 128 20.25 20.29 -34.18
N GLN A 129 21.56 20.29 -33.93
CA GLN A 129 22.12 20.19 -32.59
C GLN A 129 22.15 21.56 -31.91
N GLY A 130 21.84 21.62 -30.61
CA GLY A 130 21.94 22.85 -29.85
C GLY A 130 21.85 22.72 -28.33
N LYS A 131 22.52 23.65 -27.67
CA LYS A 131 22.67 23.77 -26.22
C LYS A 131 21.94 25.01 -25.71
N ALA A 132 21.16 24.89 -24.64
CA ALA A 132 20.44 26.00 -24.02
C ALA A 132 20.60 26.02 -22.50
N THR A 133 20.76 27.21 -21.92
CA THR A 133 20.77 27.44 -20.46
C THR A 133 19.79 28.54 -20.08
N TYR A 134 19.09 28.36 -18.97
CA TYR A 134 18.12 29.33 -18.45
C TYR A 134 18.54 29.78 -17.03
N PRO A 135 18.70 31.09 -16.77
CA PRO A 135 19.34 31.64 -15.57
C PRO A 135 18.37 31.78 -14.38
N ASP A 136 17.71 30.68 -14.04
CA ASP A 136 17.11 30.50 -12.70
C ASP A 136 18.18 30.03 -11.69
N PRO A 137 17.94 30.14 -10.37
CA PRO A 137 18.96 29.85 -9.33
C PRO A 137 19.60 28.46 -9.42
N ASP A 138 18.86 27.50 -9.98
CA ASP A 138 19.21 26.08 -10.08
C ASP A 138 19.68 25.66 -11.49
N GLY A 139 19.75 26.60 -12.45
CA GLY A 139 20.46 26.45 -13.72
C GLY A 139 19.86 25.44 -14.71
N ALA A 140 18.58 25.58 -15.07
CA ALA A 140 17.92 24.69 -16.01
C ALA A 140 18.63 24.65 -17.39
N PHE A 141 18.72 23.45 -17.96
CA PHE A 141 19.66 23.11 -19.02
C PHE A 141 19.07 22.16 -20.07
N TYR A 142 19.47 22.30 -21.33
CA TYR A 142 19.25 21.30 -22.39
C TYR A 142 20.44 21.21 -23.35
N GLU A 143 20.76 20.00 -23.81
CA GLU A 143 21.71 19.73 -24.89
C GLU A 143 21.21 18.55 -25.74
N GLY A 144 20.97 18.78 -27.03
CA GLY A 144 20.41 17.77 -27.93
C GLY A 144 19.80 18.34 -29.21
N GLU A 145 18.93 17.56 -29.85
CA GLU A 145 18.30 17.89 -31.13
C GLU A 145 17.12 18.88 -31.00
N TRP A 146 17.02 19.80 -31.96
CA TRP A 146 15.95 20.78 -32.07
C TRP A 146 15.27 20.71 -33.43
N ARG A 147 13.96 20.95 -33.46
CA ARG A 147 13.18 21.13 -34.70
C ARG A 147 12.10 22.18 -34.46
N ASP A 148 12.08 23.21 -35.30
CA ASP A 148 11.09 24.30 -35.25
C ASP A 148 10.93 24.91 -33.85
N ASP A 149 12.06 25.29 -33.24
CA ASP A 149 12.17 25.80 -31.87
C ASP A 149 11.83 24.84 -30.72
N LYS A 150 11.48 23.59 -31.01
CA LYS A 150 11.15 22.55 -30.02
C LYS A 150 12.26 21.53 -29.85
N ARG A 151 12.40 20.99 -28.65
CA ARG A 151 13.27 19.81 -28.39
C ARG A 151 12.72 18.58 -29.13
N ASN A 152 13.59 17.84 -29.78
CA ASN A 152 13.30 16.65 -30.58
C ASN A 152 14.46 15.63 -30.47
N GLY A 153 14.38 14.52 -31.20
CA GLY A 153 15.51 13.60 -31.38
C GLY A 153 16.08 13.08 -30.05
N GLN A 154 17.40 12.94 -29.94
CA GLN A 154 18.08 12.66 -28.67
C GLN A 154 18.41 13.95 -27.93
N GLY A 155 18.31 13.95 -26.59
CA GLY A 155 18.78 15.07 -25.78
C GLY A 155 18.78 14.83 -24.27
N LYS A 156 19.60 15.63 -23.59
CA LYS A 156 19.76 15.66 -22.13
C LYS A 156 19.16 16.95 -21.58
N ALA A 157 18.51 16.88 -20.43
CA ALA A 157 17.98 18.04 -19.72
C ALA A 157 18.27 17.94 -18.22
N THR A 158 18.61 19.09 -17.62
CA THR A 158 18.51 19.31 -16.18
C THR A 158 17.41 20.34 -15.94
N PHE A 159 16.49 20.07 -15.03
CA PHE A 159 15.37 20.95 -14.71
C PHE A 159 15.68 21.80 -13.48
N SER A 160 14.95 22.90 -13.28
CA SER A 160 15.19 23.85 -12.17
C SER A 160 14.78 23.31 -10.79
N ASP A 161 14.15 22.14 -10.71
CA ASP A 161 13.97 21.38 -9.46
C ASP A 161 15.15 20.43 -9.16
N GLY A 162 16.14 20.35 -10.07
CA GLY A 162 17.26 19.41 -10.00
C GLY A 162 16.99 18.04 -10.65
N ALA A 163 15.82 17.83 -11.25
CA ALA A 163 15.55 16.60 -11.99
C ALA A 163 16.42 16.51 -13.25
N PHE A 164 16.67 15.28 -13.72
CA PHE A 164 17.49 15.01 -14.92
C PHE A 164 16.78 14.05 -15.87
N TYR A 165 16.89 14.30 -17.18
CA TYR A 165 16.44 13.40 -18.24
C TYR A 165 17.52 13.20 -19.30
N GLU A 166 17.68 11.97 -19.78
CA GLU A 166 18.47 11.62 -20.96
C GLU A 166 17.70 10.61 -21.80
N GLY A 167 17.38 10.96 -23.05
CA GLY A 167 16.61 10.09 -23.92
C GLY A 167 16.02 10.82 -25.13
N GLN A 168 14.95 10.23 -25.67
CA GLN A 168 14.29 10.75 -26.86
C GLN A 168 13.24 11.82 -26.55
N TRP A 169 13.13 12.81 -27.44
CA TRP A 169 12.20 13.91 -27.36
C TRP A 169 11.33 13.99 -28.61
N ARG A 170 10.08 14.38 -28.44
CA ARG A 170 9.18 14.75 -29.54
C ARG A 170 8.40 15.99 -29.16
N ASP A 171 8.69 17.09 -29.85
CA ASP A 171 7.96 18.35 -29.76
C ASP A 171 7.80 18.83 -28.30
N ASP A 172 8.95 18.95 -27.62
CA ASP A 172 9.14 19.32 -26.20
C ASP A 172 8.71 18.31 -25.14
N LYS A 173 8.24 17.11 -25.52
CA LYS A 173 7.86 16.02 -24.60
C LYS A 173 8.89 14.88 -24.61
N PHE A 174 9.05 14.20 -23.47
CA PHE A 174 9.73 12.92 -23.40
C PHE A 174 9.02 11.88 -24.28
N HIS A 175 9.80 11.09 -25.03
CA HIS A 175 9.30 10.04 -25.91
C HIS A 175 10.33 8.91 -26.07
N GLY A 176 10.03 7.89 -26.89
CA GLY A 176 10.93 6.79 -27.21
C GLY A 176 11.47 6.07 -25.97
N GLN A 177 12.76 5.73 -25.98
CA GLN A 177 13.50 5.27 -24.81
C GLN A 177 14.14 6.46 -24.09
N GLY A 178 14.11 6.47 -22.75
CA GLY A 178 14.79 7.49 -21.95
C GLY A 178 14.84 7.20 -20.46
N LYS A 179 15.86 7.75 -19.82
CA LYS A 179 16.11 7.66 -18.38
C LYS A 179 15.81 8.99 -17.71
N TYR A 180 15.09 8.94 -16.60
CA TYR A 180 14.70 10.09 -15.79
C TYR A 180 15.09 9.88 -14.32
N THR A 181 15.66 10.90 -13.70
CA THR A 181 16.00 10.92 -12.27
C THR A 181 15.28 12.10 -11.63
N ASN A 182 14.42 11.83 -10.66
CA ASN A 182 13.76 12.86 -9.84
C ASN A 182 14.79 13.57 -8.94
N PRO A 183 14.48 14.77 -8.43
CA PRO A 183 15.36 15.49 -7.48
C PRO A 183 15.72 14.66 -6.24
N ASP A 184 14.78 13.84 -5.75
CA ASP A 184 14.98 12.92 -4.62
C ASP A 184 15.86 11.68 -4.96
N GLY A 185 16.34 11.55 -6.19
CA GLY A 185 17.17 10.42 -6.65
C GLY A 185 16.39 9.17 -7.10
N GLY A 186 15.06 9.18 -7.06
CA GLY A 186 14.22 8.11 -7.63
C GLY A 186 14.28 8.09 -9.17
N VAL A 187 14.54 6.91 -9.76
CA VAL A 187 14.86 6.74 -11.19
C VAL A 187 13.73 6.02 -11.95
N TYR A 188 13.48 6.42 -13.18
CA TYR A 188 12.81 5.62 -14.21
C TYR A 188 13.76 5.40 -15.40
N ASP A 189 13.74 4.22 -15.99
CA ASP A 189 14.59 3.82 -17.13
C ASP A 189 13.77 2.92 -18.07
N GLY A 190 13.36 3.43 -19.24
CA GLY A 190 12.46 2.71 -20.13
C GLY A 190 11.74 3.58 -21.16
N GLU A 191 10.59 3.11 -21.63
CA GLU A 191 9.81 3.75 -22.69
C GLU A 191 8.93 4.92 -22.20
N TRP A 192 8.69 5.88 -23.11
CA TRP A 192 7.95 7.11 -22.88
C TRP A 192 7.00 7.43 -24.03
N ARG A 193 5.81 7.95 -23.70
CA ARG A 193 4.85 8.46 -24.67
C ARG A 193 4.32 9.83 -24.24
N ASP A 194 4.66 10.84 -25.03
CA ASP A 194 4.11 12.20 -24.93
C ASP A 194 4.23 12.86 -23.54
N GLY A 195 5.28 12.49 -22.78
CA GLY A 195 5.56 12.95 -21.43
C GLY A 195 5.32 11.93 -20.30
N GLU A 196 4.68 10.80 -20.59
CA GLU A 196 4.32 9.78 -19.58
C GLU A 196 5.09 8.46 -19.75
N PHE A 197 5.27 7.71 -18.66
CA PHE A 197 5.81 6.34 -18.69
C PHE A 197 4.93 5.43 -19.58
N HIS A 198 5.57 4.66 -20.45
CA HIS A 198 4.91 3.77 -21.39
C HIS A 198 5.75 2.50 -21.65
N GLY A 199 5.24 1.56 -22.44
CA GLY A 199 5.99 0.41 -22.96
C GLY A 199 6.63 -0.43 -21.85
N GLN A 200 7.87 -0.90 -22.04
CA GLN A 200 8.66 -1.54 -20.99
C GLN A 200 9.46 -0.50 -20.18
N GLY A 201 9.50 -0.63 -18.86
CA GLY A 201 10.29 0.28 -18.03
C GLY A 201 10.54 -0.17 -16.59
N LYS A 202 11.71 0.23 -16.07
CA LYS A 202 12.15 0.02 -14.69
C LYS A 202 12.01 1.30 -13.88
N GLN A 203 11.33 1.23 -12.74
CA GLN A 203 11.27 2.32 -11.75
C GLN A 203 11.92 1.88 -10.44
N THR A 204 12.87 2.67 -9.93
CA THR A 204 13.39 2.57 -8.56
C THR A 204 12.95 3.80 -7.79
N ARG A 205 12.18 3.63 -6.72
CA ARG A 205 11.67 4.73 -5.87
C ARG A 205 12.62 5.06 -4.72
N LEU A 206 12.35 6.20 -4.08
CA LEU A 206 13.10 6.72 -2.91
C LEU A 206 13.02 5.78 -1.68
N ASP A 207 11.88 5.12 -1.49
CA ASP A 207 11.69 4.11 -0.44
C ASP A 207 12.46 2.80 -0.72
N GLY A 208 12.91 2.60 -1.96
CA GLY A 208 13.60 1.41 -2.44
C GLY A 208 12.70 0.40 -3.18
N ASP A 209 11.41 0.71 -3.41
CA ASP A 209 10.56 -0.09 -4.29
C ASP A 209 11.15 -0.14 -5.70
N VAL A 210 11.36 -1.35 -6.24
CA VAL A 210 11.78 -1.58 -7.62
C VAL A 210 10.66 -2.26 -8.41
N TYR A 211 10.11 -1.55 -9.39
CA TYR A 211 9.21 -2.13 -10.40
C TYR A 211 9.93 -2.33 -11.72
N GLU A 212 9.74 -3.49 -12.36
CA GLU A 212 10.21 -3.83 -13.70
C GLU A 212 9.06 -4.45 -14.48
N GLY A 213 8.63 -3.84 -15.59
CA GLY A 213 7.53 -4.38 -16.41
C GLY A 213 6.88 -3.35 -17.32
N GLU A 214 5.65 -3.66 -17.74
CA GLU A 214 4.86 -2.83 -18.65
C GLU A 214 4.25 -1.58 -17.99
N TRP A 215 4.16 -0.51 -18.77
CA TRP A 215 3.57 0.77 -18.40
C TRP A 215 2.58 1.25 -19.46
N ARG A 216 1.46 1.83 -19.00
CA ARG A 216 0.49 2.52 -19.83
C ARG A 216 0.06 3.81 -19.14
N ASP A 217 0.21 4.92 -19.84
CA ASP A 217 -0.31 6.25 -19.48
C ASP A 217 0.02 6.61 -18.01
N GLY A 218 1.33 6.56 -17.71
CA GLY A 218 1.93 6.83 -16.40
C GLY A 218 1.78 5.72 -15.34
N LYS A 219 1.09 4.61 -15.64
CA LYS A 219 0.72 3.57 -14.66
C LYS A 219 1.28 2.20 -15.00
N ARG A 220 1.61 1.40 -13.98
CA ARG A 220 1.93 -0.03 -14.12
C ARG A 220 0.79 -0.76 -14.82
N HIS A 221 1.11 -1.53 -15.85
CA HIS A 221 0.14 -2.32 -16.62
C HIS A 221 0.77 -3.64 -17.10
N GLY A 222 0.05 -4.42 -17.91
CA GLY A 222 0.57 -5.64 -18.55
C GLY A 222 1.20 -6.63 -17.55
N GLN A 223 2.31 -7.26 -17.93
CA GLN A 223 3.14 -8.07 -17.04
C GLN A 223 4.16 -7.21 -16.30
N GLY A 224 4.40 -7.49 -15.02
CA GLY A 224 5.45 -6.81 -14.27
C GLY A 224 5.74 -7.36 -12.88
N LYS A 225 6.92 -7.01 -12.38
CA LYS A 225 7.49 -7.44 -11.11
C LYS A 225 7.71 -6.23 -10.20
N LEU A 226 7.21 -6.30 -8.98
CA LEU A 226 7.50 -5.35 -7.91
C LEU A 226 8.31 -6.05 -6.82
N THR A 227 9.48 -5.51 -6.50
CA THR A 227 10.35 -5.94 -5.40
C THR A 227 10.39 -4.82 -4.36
N PHE A 228 10.00 -5.13 -3.12
CA PHE A 228 10.01 -4.20 -1.99
C PHE A 228 11.38 -4.24 -1.26
N PRO A 229 11.74 -3.19 -0.50
CA PRO A 229 13.01 -3.11 0.26
C PRO A 229 13.24 -4.25 1.25
N ASP A 230 12.17 -4.81 1.81
CA ASP A 230 12.19 -5.94 2.75
C ASP A 230 12.27 -7.32 2.06
N GLY A 231 12.43 -7.34 0.73
CA GLY A 231 12.53 -8.55 -0.07
C GLY A 231 11.19 -9.19 -0.43
N ARG A 232 10.04 -8.61 -0.05
CA ARG A 232 8.75 -9.02 -0.63
C ARG A 232 8.79 -8.84 -2.16
N VAL A 233 8.15 -9.75 -2.88
CA VAL A 233 8.02 -9.71 -4.34
C VAL A 233 6.59 -9.99 -4.75
N TYR A 234 6.05 -9.17 -5.67
CA TYR A 234 4.93 -9.54 -6.53
C TYR A 234 5.43 -9.69 -7.97
N GLU A 235 4.96 -10.70 -8.69
CA GLU A 235 5.30 -10.97 -10.08
C GLU A 235 4.05 -11.49 -10.81
N GLY A 236 3.57 -10.77 -11.83
CA GLY A 236 2.34 -11.12 -12.54
C GLY A 236 1.68 -9.94 -13.25
N GLU A 237 0.39 -10.04 -13.49
CA GLU A 237 -0.40 -9.02 -14.21
C GLU A 237 -0.67 -7.75 -13.38
N TRP A 238 -0.80 -6.62 -14.09
CA TRP A 238 -1.08 -5.30 -13.54
C TRP A 238 -2.18 -4.58 -14.33
N ARG A 239 -3.09 -3.88 -13.65
CA ARG A 239 -4.06 -2.98 -14.28
C ARG A 239 -4.10 -1.62 -13.60
N ASP A 240 -3.85 -0.58 -14.40
CA ASP A 240 -3.98 0.83 -14.03
C ASP A 240 -3.31 1.20 -12.69
N GLY A 241 -2.14 0.62 -12.44
CA GLY A 241 -1.30 0.84 -11.26
C GLY A 241 -1.33 -0.29 -10.22
N LYS A 242 -2.27 -1.23 -10.29
CA LYS A 242 -2.57 -2.24 -9.26
C LYS A 242 -2.31 -3.68 -9.70
N CYS A 243 -2.09 -4.60 -8.75
CA CYS A 243 -2.06 -6.03 -9.03
C CYS A 243 -3.42 -6.50 -9.58
N HIS A 244 -3.40 -7.28 -10.66
CA HIS A 244 -4.58 -7.84 -11.32
C HIS A 244 -4.26 -9.21 -11.93
N GLY A 245 -5.25 -9.90 -12.50
CA GLY A 245 -5.04 -11.09 -13.33
C GLY A 245 -4.33 -12.23 -12.58
N GLN A 246 -3.51 -13.02 -13.26
CA GLN A 246 -2.67 -14.03 -12.61
C GLN A 246 -1.42 -13.39 -11.99
N GLY A 247 -1.10 -13.75 -10.75
CA GLY A 247 0.05 -13.20 -10.05
C GLY A 247 0.53 -14.01 -8.84
N LYS A 248 1.83 -13.91 -8.59
CA LYS A 248 2.54 -14.60 -7.52
C LYS A 248 3.12 -13.60 -6.54
N PHE A 249 2.87 -13.81 -5.26
CA PHE A 249 3.44 -13.03 -4.15
C PHE A 249 4.33 -13.90 -3.27
N THR A 250 5.49 -13.37 -2.90
CA THR A 250 6.46 -14.00 -2.01
C THR A 250 6.86 -13.01 -0.91
N ASN A 251 6.86 -13.44 0.35
CA ASN A 251 7.42 -12.69 1.48
C ASN A 251 8.51 -13.53 2.18
N PRO A 252 9.81 -13.26 1.96
CA PRO A 252 10.89 -14.07 2.53
C PRO A 252 11.07 -13.90 4.04
N SER A 253 10.51 -12.84 4.65
CA SER A 253 10.57 -12.67 6.11
C SER A 253 9.68 -13.66 6.88
N GLY A 254 8.77 -14.36 6.19
CA GLY A 254 7.96 -15.45 6.73
C GLY A 254 6.83 -15.03 7.68
N TYR A 255 6.89 -13.84 8.30
CA TYR A 255 5.92 -13.33 9.24
C TYR A 255 5.73 -11.81 9.08
N ASP A 256 4.54 -11.42 8.59
CA ASP A 256 3.96 -10.11 8.88
C ASP A 256 2.99 -10.28 10.07
N HIS A 257 2.82 -9.25 10.90
CA HIS A 257 2.14 -9.33 12.20
C HIS A 257 0.60 -9.45 12.11
N GLY A 258 0.04 -9.73 10.93
CA GLY A 258 -1.29 -10.35 10.83
C GLY A 258 -2.00 -10.27 9.47
N ALA A 259 -1.81 -11.28 8.60
CA ALA A 259 -2.90 -12.03 7.93
C ALA A 259 -2.47 -12.80 6.66
N LEU A 260 -1.38 -12.42 5.98
CA LEU A 260 -1.03 -12.96 4.65
C LEU A 260 0.01 -14.08 4.71
N ALA A 261 -0.15 -15.08 3.84
CA ALA A 261 0.81 -16.16 3.68
C ALA A 261 2.11 -15.65 3.00
N PRO A 262 3.29 -16.20 3.35
CA PRO A 262 4.54 -15.80 2.71
C PRO A 262 4.72 -16.36 1.29
N PHE A 263 3.80 -17.20 0.82
CA PHE A 263 3.66 -17.56 -0.59
C PHE A 263 2.18 -17.52 -0.96
N TYR A 264 1.85 -16.83 -2.05
CA TYR A 264 0.57 -16.94 -2.75
C TYR A 264 0.79 -16.99 -4.26
N GLU A 265 -0.02 -17.76 -4.98
CA GLU A 265 -0.01 -17.93 -6.43
C GLU A 265 -1.46 -18.11 -6.89
N GLY A 266 -1.98 -17.21 -7.71
CA GLY A 266 -3.40 -17.21 -8.11
C GLY A 266 -3.89 -15.87 -8.66
N GLU A 267 -5.21 -15.67 -8.65
CA GLU A 267 -5.85 -14.49 -9.21
C GLU A 267 -5.82 -13.26 -8.28
N TRP A 268 -5.72 -12.07 -8.90
CA TRP A 268 -5.70 -10.78 -8.23
C TRP A 268 -6.74 -9.83 -8.81
N ARG A 269 -7.35 -9.03 -7.94
CA ARG A 269 -8.20 -7.90 -8.29
C ARG A 269 -7.93 -6.73 -7.37
N ASP A 270 -7.39 -5.65 -7.94
CA ASP A 270 -7.25 -4.35 -7.28
C ASP A 270 -6.45 -4.46 -5.98
N ASP A 271 -5.24 -5.01 -6.08
CA ASP A 271 -4.29 -5.27 -4.97
C ASP A 271 -4.77 -6.30 -3.93
N LYS A 272 -5.83 -7.06 -4.23
CA LYS A 272 -6.35 -8.15 -3.39
C LYS A 272 -6.32 -9.48 -4.12
N ARG A 273 -6.06 -10.56 -3.38
CA ARG A 273 -6.26 -11.94 -3.82
C ARG A 273 -7.74 -12.19 -4.07
N HIS A 274 -8.06 -12.79 -5.22
CA HIS A 274 -9.42 -13.13 -5.66
C HIS A 274 -9.39 -14.46 -6.43
N GLY A 275 -10.51 -14.86 -7.07
CA GLY A 275 -10.60 -16.03 -7.93
C GLY A 275 -10.02 -17.31 -7.31
N GLN A 276 -9.38 -18.15 -8.11
CA GLN A 276 -8.65 -19.32 -7.63
C GLN A 276 -7.24 -18.95 -7.14
N GLY A 277 -6.76 -19.59 -6.06
CA GLY A 277 -5.38 -19.39 -5.61
C GLY A 277 -4.85 -20.41 -4.60
N LYS A 278 -3.53 -20.37 -4.41
CA LYS A 278 -2.74 -21.31 -3.62
C LYS A 278 -1.83 -20.61 -2.62
N GLU A 279 -2.08 -20.81 -1.33
CA GLU A 279 -1.19 -20.38 -0.24
C GLU A 279 -0.24 -21.51 0.18
N LYS A 280 0.99 -21.14 0.56
CA LYS A 280 1.93 -22.01 1.28
C LYS A 280 2.54 -21.24 2.45
N TRP A 281 2.67 -21.91 3.59
CA TRP A 281 3.21 -21.35 4.83
C TRP A 281 4.45 -22.14 5.33
N PRO A 282 5.33 -21.55 6.15
CA PRO A 282 6.55 -22.21 6.62
C PRO A 282 6.29 -23.30 7.66
N ASP A 283 5.10 -23.32 8.26
CA ASP A 283 4.61 -24.38 9.15
C ASP A 283 4.09 -25.62 8.38
N GLY A 284 4.23 -25.65 7.05
CA GLY A 284 3.73 -26.72 6.19
C GLY A 284 2.24 -26.64 5.85
N ARG A 285 1.54 -25.59 6.32
CA ARG A 285 0.14 -25.35 5.97
C ARG A 285 0.00 -24.96 4.49
N VAL A 286 -0.99 -25.53 3.84
CA VAL A 286 -1.35 -25.24 2.44
C VAL A 286 -2.84 -24.95 2.37
N TYR A 287 -3.23 -24.02 1.49
CA TYR A 287 -4.61 -23.86 1.05
C TYR A 287 -4.66 -23.73 -0.46
N GLU A 288 -5.64 -24.38 -1.08
CA GLU A 288 -5.91 -24.37 -2.53
C GLU A 288 -7.41 -24.21 -2.71
N GLY A 289 -7.86 -23.10 -3.32
CA GLY A 289 -9.27 -22.80 -3.49
C GLY A 289 -9.56 -21.32 -3.74
N GLU A 290 -10.82 -20.95 -3.54
CA GLU A 290 -11.34 -19.63 -3.90
C GLU A 290 -11.03 -18.51 -2.89
N TYR A 291 -10.92 -17.29 -3.42
CA TYR A 291 -10.67 -16.07 -2.66
C TYR A 291 -11.67 -14.97 -3.02
N GLN A 292 -12.13 -14.23 -2.01
CA GLN A 292 -12.81 -12.95 -2.18
C GLN A 292 -12.13 -11.89 -1.33
N ASP A 293 -11.59 -10.85 -1.98
CA ASP A 293 -11.02 -9.66 -1.37
C ASP A 293 -10.06 -9.97 -0.20
N ASN A 294 -9.01 -10.75 -0.51
CA ASN A 294 -7.99 -11.29 0.41
C ASN A 294 -8.44 -12.39 1.39
N LYS A 295 -9.72 -12.72 1.50
CA LYS A 295 -10.22 -13.81 2.36
C LYS A 295 -10.46 -15.08 1.55
N ARG A 296 -10.29 -16.26 2.17
CA ARG A 296 -10.76 -17.53 1.59
C ARG A 296 -12.29 -17.51 1.54
N HIS A 297 -12.85 -17.91 0.41
CA HIS A 297 -14.28 -17.94 0.11
C HIS A 297 -14.58 -19.19 -0.74
N GLY A 298 -15.83 -19.46 -1.11
CA GLY A 298 -16.17 -20.48 -2.10
C GLY A 298 -15.68 -21.88 -1.73
N GLN A 299 -15.32 -22.70 -2.72
CA GLN A 299 -14.76 -24.04 -2.47
C GLN A 299 -13.26 -23.97 -2.18
N GLY A 300 -12.78 -24.77 -1.23
CA GLY A 300 -11.34 -24.87 -0.99
C GLY A 300 -10.86 -25.96 -0.05
N LYS A 301 -9.64 -26.42 -0.32
CA LYS A 301 -8.95 -27.50 0.39
C LYS A 301 -7.80 -26.92 1.22
N SER A 302 -7.74 -27.23 2.51
CA SER A 302 -6.62 -26.83 3.38
C SER A 302 -5.97 -28.04 4.03
N ARG A 303 -4.64 -28.13 3.92
CA ARG A 303 -3.81 -29.03 4.73
C ARG A 303 -3.24 -28.26 5.91
N PHE A 304 -3.41 -28.78 7.11
CA PHE A 304 -2.91 -28.19 8.36
C PHE A 304 -1.53 -28.76 8.73
N PRO A 305 -0.72 -28.03 9.54
CA PRO A 305 0.62 -28.48 9.98
C PRO A 305 0.65 -29.83 10.70
N ASN A 306 -0.45 -30.21 11.37
CA ASN A 306 -0.58 -31.49 12.04
C ASN A 306 -0.89 -32.67 11.08
N GLY A 307 -0.98 -32.42 9.77
CA GLY A 307 -1.30 -33.42 8.74
C GLY A 307 -2.78 -33.48 8.34
N GLY A 308 -3.68 -32.95 9.18
CA GLY A 308 -5.13 -32.95 8.94
C GLY A 308 -5.53 -32.17 7.69
N VAL A 309 -6.68 -32.50 7.12
CA VAL A 309 -7.18 -31.92 5.86
C VAL A 309 -8.63 -31.48 6.02
N TYR A 310 -8.96 -30.28 5.55
CA TYR A 310 -10.35 -29.88 5.29
C TYR A 310 -10.57 -29.67 3.80
N GLU A 311 -11.76 -30.02 3.31
CA GLU A 311 -12.18 -29.84 1.92
C GLU A 311 -13.68 -29.52 1.90
N GLY A 312 -14.05 -28.33 1.42
CA GLY A 312 -15.43 -27.84 1.45
C GLY A 312 -15.53 -26.32 1.33
N GLU A 313 -16.66 -25.79 1.75
CA GLU A 313 -16.99 -24.36 1.62
C GLU A 313 -16.28 -23.44 2.64
N TRP A 314 -16.00 -22.22 2.20
CA TRP A 314 -15.38 -21.17 2.99
C TRP A 314 -16.18 -19.87 2.89
N GLN A 315 -16.33 -19.18 4.02
CA GLN A 315 -16.88 -17.83 4.09
C GLN A 315 -16.00 -16.97 4.99
N ASP A 316 -15.63 -15.78 4.51
CA ASP A 316 -14.82 -14.79 5.23
C ASP A 316 -13.56 -15.34 5.93
N GLY A 317 -12.91 -16.34 5.33
CA GLY A 317 -11.70 -16.99 5.84
C GLY A 317 -11.93 -18.18 6.78
N LYS A 318 -13.19 -18.54 7.08
CA LYS A 318 -13.60 -19.64 7.97
C LYS A 318 -14.28 -20.76 7.18
N ARG A 319 -14.29 -21.99 7.72
CA ARG A 319 -15.09 -23.11 7.19
C ARG A 319 -16.58 -22.78 7.35
N HIS A 320 -17.36 -23.00 6.31
CA HIS A 320 -18.81 -22.79 6.26
C HIS A 320 -19.44 -23.88 5.37
N GLY A 321 -20.77 -23.89 5.21
CA GLY A 321 -21.46 -24.70 4.19
C GLY A 321 -21.21 -26.19 4.34
N GLN A 322 -21.23 -26.95 3.24
CA GLN A 322 -20.86 -28.36 3.28
C GLN A 322 -19.34 -28.54 3.30
N GLY A 323 -18.83 -29.49 4.08
CA GLY A 323 -17.42 -29.83 4.04
C GLY A 323 -16.97 -31.02 4.89
N LYS A 324 -15.88 -31.63 4.44
CA LYS A 324 -15.26 -32.80 5.04
C LYS A 324 -13.98 -32.42 5.77
N TYR A 325 -13.80 -32.89 7.00
CA TYR A 325 -12.54 -32.77 7.75
C TYR A 325 -12.01 -34.16 8.09
N THR A 326 -10.77 -34.43 7.70
CA THR A 326 -10.01 -35.63 8.09
C THR A 326 -8.93 -35.23 9.09
N SER A 327 -8.98 -35.80 10.28
CA SER A 327 -7.99 -35.57 11.34
C SER A 327 -6.69 -36.37 11.10
N PRO A 328 -5.57 -36.01 11.75
CA PRO A 328 -4.26 -36.65 11.53
C PRO A 328 -4.20 -38.15 11.83
N ASP A 329 -5.09 -38.62 12.69
CA ASP A 329 -5.28 -40.01 13.13
C ASP A 329 -6.25 -40.81 12.24
N GLY A 330 -6.83 -40.18 11.21
CA GLY A 330 -7.71 -40.82 10.24
C GLY A 330 -9.20 -40.72 10.54
N GLY A 331 -9.60 -40.04 11.63
CA GLY A 331 -11.00 -39.71 11.89
C GLY A 331 -11.57 -38.76 10.82
N VAL A 332 -12.89 -38.81 10.59
CA VAL A 332 -13.57 -38.10 9.49
C VAL A 332 -14.91 -37.52 9.94
N TYR A 333 -15.00 -36.19 9.95
CA TYR A 333 -16.26 -35.46 9.93
C TYR A 333 -16.67 -35.13 8.49
N ASP A 334 -17.94 -35.32 8.15
CA ASP A 334 -18.52 -35.01 6.84
C ASP A 334 -19.92 -34.42 7.03
N GLY A 335 -20.11 -33.13 6.76
CA GLY A 335 -21.36 -32.42 7.05
C GLY A 335 -21.27 -30.90 7.01
N GLU A 336 -22.24 -30.24 7.63
CA GLU A 336 -22.36 -28.78 7.64
C GLU A 336 -21.39 -28.07 8.60
N TRP A 337 -20.95 -26.88 8.20
CA TRP A 337 -20.07 -26.00 8.96
C TRP A 337 -20.65 -24.60 9.08
N ARG A 338 -20.44 -23.97 10.23
CA ARG A 338 -20.73 -22.55 10.44
C ARG A 338 -19.64 -21.92 11.28
N GLU A 339 -19.10 -20.79 10.83
CA GLU A 339 -18.09 -20.01 11.54
C GLU A 339 -16.84 -20.80 11.98
N GLY A 340 -16.48 -21.85 11.24
CA GLY A 340 -15.34 -22.73 11.53
C GLY A 340 -15.65 -23.97 12.39
N LYS A 341 -16.90 -24.15 12.84
CA LYS A 341 -17.40 -25.25 13.70
C LYS A 341 -18.37 -26.17 12.95
N CYS A 342 -18.45 -27.43 13.36
CA CYS A 342 -19.48 -28.38 12.91
C CYS A 342 -20.89 -27.85 13.28
N HIS A 343 -21.84 -27.95 12.36
CA HIS A 343 -23.22 -27.52 12.55
C HIS A 343 -24.19 -28.35 11.68
N GLY A 344 -25.47 -27.98 11.62
CA GLY A 344 -26.46 -28.57 10.72
C GLY A 344 -26.56 -30.09 10.84
N GLN A 345 -26.71 -30.79 9.72
CA GLN A 345 -26.55 -32.24 9.65
C GLN A 345 -25.07 -32.62 9.43
N GLY A 346 -24.60 -33.67 10.08
CA GLY A 346 -23.25 -34.18 9.84
C GLY A 346 -22.95 -35.53 10.48
N LYS A 347 -22.06 -36.26 9.82
CA LYS A 347 -21.57 -37.57 10.23
C LYS A 347 -20.13 -37.45 10.72
N ASP A 348 -19.85 -37.92 11.93
CA ASP A 348 -18.48 -38.05 12.44
C ASP A 348 -18.10 -39.53 12.52
N THR A 349 -16.83 -39.84 12.29
CA THR A 349 -16.30 -41.21 12.28
C THR A 349 -14.95 -41.19 12.97
N ASN A 350 -14.92 -41.72 14.19
CA ASN A 350 -13.72 -41.78 15.02
C ASN A 350 -12.68 -42.76 14.44
N PRO A 351 -11.37 -42.56 14.74
CA PRO A 351 -10.31 -43.47 14.29
C PRO A 351 -10.46 -44.93 14.76
N ASP A 352 -11.25 -45.17 15.80
CA ASP A 352 -11.56 -46.49 16.37
C ASP A 352 -12.77 -47.18 15.70
N GLY A 353 -13.43 -46.52 14.74
CA GLY A 353 -14.61 -47.03 14.05
C GLY A 353 -15.95 -46.68 14.72
N GLY A 354 -15.95 -45.89 15.80
CA GLY A 354 -17.15 -45.26 16.32
C GLY A 354 -17.73 -44.25 15.32
N VAL A 355 -19.05 -44.11 15.25
CA VAL A 355 -19.74 -43.25 14.26
C VAL A 355 -20.88 -42.49 14.91
N TYR A 356 -20.90 -41.17 14.77
CA TYR A 356 -22.07 -40.33 15.02
C TYR A 356 -22.70 -39.91 13.68
N ASP A 357 -24.03 -39.88 13.59
CA ASP A 357 -24.78 -39.49 12.39
C ASP A 357 -26.05 -38.72 12.82
N GLY A 358 -26.07 -37.39 12.65
CA GLY A 358 -27.15 -36.55 13.16
C GLY A 358 -26.89 -35.04 13.17
N GLU A 359 -27.63 -34.32 14.01
CA GLU A 359 -27.57 -32.86 14.15
C GLU A 359 -26.38 -32.37 15.00
N TRP A 360 -25.81 -31.23 14.62
CA TRP A 360 -24.68 -30.59 15.31
C TRP A 360 -25.00 -29.14 15.66
N ARG A 361 -24.53 -28.68 16.82
CA ARG A 361 -24.62 -27.27 17.24
C ARG A 361 -23.28 -26.76 17.74
N ASP A 362 -22.70 -25.84 16.96
CA ASP A 362 -21.49 -25.10 17.30
C ASP A 362 -20.29 -25.99 17.73
N GLY A 363 -20.19 -27.20 17.18
CA GLY A 363 -19.13 -28.18 17.45
C GLY A 363 -19.51 -29.36 18.34
N GLU A 364 -20.76 -29.44 18.82
CA GLU A 364 -21.24 -30.51 19.71
C GLU A 364 -22.48 -31.22 19.13
N PRO A 365 -22.67 -32.54 19.32
CA PRO A 365 -23.91 -33.25 19.04
C PRO A 365 -25.15 -32.61 19.66
N HIS A 366 -26.23 -32.55 18.89
CA HIS A 366 -27.49 -31.88 19.26
C HIS A 366 -28.68 -32.50 18.51
N GLY A 367 -29.91 -32.07 18.81
CA GLY A 367 -31.08 -32.40 17.97
C GLY A 367 -31.35 -33.91 17.93
N GLN A 368 -31.69 -34.45 16.75
CA GLN A 368 -31.78 -35.90 16.54
C GLN A 368 -30.45 -36.47 16.04
N GLY A 369 -30.04 -37.65 16.53
CA GLY A 369 -28.84 -38.33 16.03
C GLY A 369 -28.63 -39.74 16.56
N LYS A 370 -27.87 -40.53 15.79
CA LYS A 370 -27.49 -41.90 16.10
C LYS A 370 -25.99 -41.98 16.35
N GLU A 371 -25.58 -42.48 17.51
CA GLU A 371 -24.19 -42.86 17.77
C GLU A 371 -24.05 -44.38 17.81
N LYS A 372 -22.98 -44.91 17.22
CA LYS A 372 -22.56 -46.30 17.33
C LYS A 372 -21.12 -46.32 17.87
N TRP A 373 -20.91 -47.06 18.96
CA TRP A 373 -19.60 -47.21 19.57
C TRP A 373 -18.82 -48.43 19.02
N PRO A 374 -17.47 -48.44 19.16
CA PRO A 374 -16.63 -49.55 18.68
C PRO A 374 -16.93 -50.91 19.32
N ASP A 375 -17.50 -50.92 20.53
CA ASP A 375 -17.93 -52.13 21.24
C ASP A 375 -19.23 -52.73 20.70
N GLY A 376 -19.89 -52.05 19.76
CA GLY A 376 -21.16 -52.46 19.17
C GLY A 376 -22.41 -51.84 19.81
N ALA A 377 -22.27 -51.03 20.87
CA ALA A 377 -23.39 -50.28 21.42
C ALA A 377 -23.93 -49.25 20.40
N VAL A 378 -25.23 -48.93 20.48
CA VAL A 378 -25.89 -47.95 19.59
C VAL A 378 -26.88 -47.11 20.40
N TYR A 379 -26.81 -45.78 20.30
CA TYR A 379 -27.86 -44.85 20.73
C TYR A 379 -28.57 -44.26 19.52
N ASP A 380 -29.89 -44.07 19.59
CA ASP A 380 -30.73 -43.50 18.55
C ASP A 380 -31.79 -42.61 19.19
N GLY A 381 -31.64 -41.27 19.09
CA GLY A 381 -32.56 -40.35 19.76
C GLY A 381 -32.06 -38.91 19.87
N GLU A 382 -32.58 -38.19 20.88
CA GLU A 382 -32.27 -36.78 21.12
C GLU A 382 -30.90 -36.55 21.78
N TRP A 383 -30.28 -35.41 21.45
CA TRP A 383 -28.96 -34.98 21.92
C TRP A 383 -28.97 -33.51 22.36
N ARG A 384 -28.15 -33.19 23.37
CA ARG A 384 -27.99 -31.79 23.85
C ARG A 384 -26.59 -31.51 24.38
N GLY A 385 -25.70 -31.07 23.48
CA GLY A 385 -24.36 -30.58 23.86
C GLY A 385 -23.37 -31.73 24.09
N GLY A 386 -23.38 -32.73 23.20
CA GLY A 386 -22.55 -33.92 23.31
C GLY A 386 -23.06 -35.01 24.24
N GLU A 387 -24.23 -34.84 24.87
CA GLU A 387 -24.83 -35.84 25.77
C GLU A 387 -26.23 -36.28 25.29
N PRO A 388 -26.60 -37.56 25.43
CA PRO A 388 -27.96 -38.05 25.30
C PRO A 388 -28.97 -37.28 26.15
N HIS A 389 -30.13 -36.97 25.56
CA HIS A 389 -31.20 -36.17 26.17
C HIS A 389 -32.56 -36.57 25.57
N GLY A 390 -33.67 -36.04 26.09
CA GLY A 390 -34.98 -36.15 25.44
C GLY A 390 -35.50 -37.59 25.37
N GLN A 391 -36.08 -38.01 24.26
CA GLN A 391 -36.39 -39.42 24.00
C GLN A 391 -35.25 -40.11 23.25
N GLY A 392 -34.90 -41.35 23.63
CA GLY A 392 -33.85 -42.10 22.93
C GLY A 392 -33.73 -43.57 23.31
N LYS A 393 -33.28 -44.36 22.33
CA LYS A 393 -33.14 -45.81 22.40
C LYS A 393 -31.66 -46.20 22.43
N TYR A 394 -31.24 -46.92 23.47
CA TYR A 394 -29.87 -47.41 23.63
C TYR A 394 -29.85 -48.94 23.56
N THR A 395 -29.15 -49.49 22.57
CA THR A 395 -28.85 -50.92 22.45
C THR A 395 -27.45 -51.18 22.99
N TYR A 396 -27.35 -52.02 24.03
CA TYR A 396 -26.09 -52.41 24.65
C TYR A 396 -25.36 -53.49 23.83
N PRO A 397 -24.03 -53.67 23.98
CA PRO A 397 -23.28 -54.76 23.32
C PRO A 397 -23.76 -56.17 23.70
N SER A 398 -24.48 -56.29 24.82
CA SER A 398 -25.14 -57.51 25.28
C SER A 398 -26.49 -57.80 24.61
N CYS A 399 -26.89 -57.02 23.61
CA CYS A 399 -28.23 -56.99 23.00
C CYS A 399 -29.38 -56.60 23.95
N ALA A 400 -29.09 -56.15 25.17
CA ALA A 400 -30.09 -55.45 25.99
C ALA A 400 -30.48 -54.13 25.31
N VAL A 401 -31.69 -53.63 25.57
CA VAL A 401 -32.23 -52.41 24.96
C VAL A 401 -32.92 -51.55 26.01
N TYR A 402 -32.50 -50.29 26.15
CA TYR A 402 -33.29 -49.23 26.78
C TYR A 402 -34.02 -48.41 25.71
N ASP A 403 -35.26 -48.01 25.99
CA ASP A 403 -36.11 -47.19 25.12
C ASP A 403 -36.93 -46.24 26.01
N GLY A 404 -36.61 -44.94 26.04
CA GLY A 404 -37.22 -44.00 26.99
C GLY A 404 -36.51 -42.65 27.13
N GLU A 405 -36.77 -41.96 28.25
CA GLU A 405 -36.26 -40.62 28.52
C GLU A 405 -34.79 -40.57 28.97
N TRP A 406 -34.08 -39.53 28.50
CA TRP A 406 -32.69 -39.23 28.85
C TRP A 406 -32.55 -37.79 29.35
N ARG A 407 -31.64 -37.60 30.31
CA ARG A 407 -31.22 -36.29 30.79
C ARG A 407 -29.75 -36.32 31.18
N ASP A 408 -28.99 -35.41 30.59
CA ASP A 408 -27.58 -35.13 30.90
C ASP A 408 -26.74 -36.43 30.88
N GLY A 409 -26.88 -37.18 29.77
CA GLY A 409 -26.19 -38.44 29.50
C GLY A 409 -26.74 -39.67 30.22
N LYS A 410 -27.84 -39.55 30.97
CA LYS A 410 -28.36 -40.59 31.88
C LYS A 410 -29.82 -40.94 31.63
N ARG A 411 -30.20 -42.19 31.89
CA ARG A 411 -31.59 -42.66 31.85
C ARG A 411 -32.41 -41.95 32.92
N HIS A 412 -33.59 -41.48 32.55
CA HIS A 412 -34.46 -40.64 33.35
C HIS A 412 -35.94 -40.88 33.00
N GLY A 413 -36.88 -40.19 33.65
CA GLY A 413 -38.28 -40.11 33.22
C GLY A 413 -38.95 -41.48 33.12
N GLN A 414 -39.79 -41.72 32.11
CA GLN A 414 -40.31 -43.05 31.80
C GLN A 414 -39.40 -43.80 30.82
N GLY A 415 -39.22 -45.12 31.01
CA GLY A 415 -38.48 -45.94 30.04
C GLY A 415 -38.60 -47.45 30.22
N LYS A 416 -38.51 -48.15 29.10
CA LYS A 416 -38.54 -49.61 28.98
C LYS A 416 -37.12 -50.16 28.83
N HIS A 417 -36.76 -51.18 29.60
CA HIS A 417 -35.49 -51.87 29.51
C HIS A 417 -35.70 -53.37 29.27
N THR A 418 -35.40 -53.83 28.06
CA THR A 418 -35.41 -55.24 27.68
C THR A 418 -34.03 -55.85 27.95
N PHE A 419 -33.99 -56.93 28.72
CA PHE A 419 -32.78 -57.66 29.09
C PHE A 419 -32.44 -58.74 28.05
N PRO A 420 -31.19 -59.26 28.00
CA PRO A 420 -30.77 -60.23 26.97
C PRO A 420 -31.46 -61.60 27.04
N ASP A 421 -32.12 -61.90 28.17
CA ASP A 421 -32.94 -63.10 28.40
C ASP A 421 -34.41 -62.92 27.97
N GLY A 422 -34.76 -61.77 27.39
CA GLY A 422 -36.13 -61.41 27.00
C GLY A 422 -36.96 -60.79 28.12
N GLY A 423 -36.45 -60.71 29.36
CA GLY A 423 -37.14 -60.01 30.45
C GLY A 423 -37.28 -58.51 30.17
N VAL A 424 -38.28 -57.86 30.77
CA VAL A 424 -38.57 -56.44 30.59
C VAL A 424 -38.79 -55.75 31.94
N TYR A 425 -38.14 -54.61 32.15
CA TYR A 425 -38.57 -53.60 33.11
C TYR A 425 -39.26 -52.45 32.37
N GLU A 426 -40.35 -51.91 32.89
CA GLU A 426 -41.00 -50.72 32.35
C GLU A 426 -41.50 -49.81 33.49
N GLY A 427 -41.02 -48.56 33.54
CA GLY A 427 -41.35 -47.63 34.62
C GLY A 427 -40.44 -46.41 34.71
N GLU A 428 -40.41 -45.80 35.90
CA GLU A 428 -39.67 -44.56 36.16
C GLU A 428 -38.15 -44.78 36.36
N TRP A 429 -37.33 -43.82 35.91
CA TRP A 429 -35.87 -43.81 36.05
C TRP A 429 -35.35 -42.49 36.59
N GLN A 430 -34.27 -42.56 37.36
CA GLN A 430 -33.57 -41.37 37.87
C GLN A 430 -32.06 -41.60 37.92
N HIS A 431 -31.33 -40.96 37.00
CA HIS A 431 -29.86 -40.98 36.94
C HIS A 431 -29.27 -42.39 36.81
N ASP A 432 -29.86 -43.18 35.90
CA ASP A 432 -29.55 -44.59 35.60
C ASP A 432 -30.09 -45.63 36.59
N ASP A 433 -30.60 -45.23 37.75
CA ASP A 433 -31.29 -46.13 38.68
C ASP A 433 -32.80 -46.26 38.37
N HIS A 434 -33.37 -47.44 38.62
CA HIS A 434 -34.82 -47.65 38.63
C HIS A 434 -35.46 -46.83 39.77
N HIS A 435 -36.51 -46.08 39.47
CA HIS A 435 -37.17 -45.16 40.39
C HIS A 435 -38.68 -45.48 40.52
N GLY A 436 -39.35 -44.77 41.43
CA GLY A 436 -40.82 -44.64 41.42
C GLY A 436 -41.58 -45.96 41.44
N ARG A 437 -42.41 -46.18 40.42
CA ARG A 437 -43.05 -47.47 40.14
C ARG A 437 -42.55 -47.99 38.78
N GLY A 438 -42.30 -49.28 38.69
CA GLY A 438 -42.14 -49.98 37.42
C GLY A 438 -42.50 -51.46 37.54
N ALA A 439 -42.98 -52.03 36.44
CA ALA A 439 -43.28 -53.46 36.33
C ALA A 439 -42.04 -54.24 35.87
N ILE A 440 -41.91 -55.49 36.32
CA ILE A 440 -40.97 -56.47 35.77
C ILE A 440 -41.78 -57.62 35.17
N ILE A 441 -41.44 -58.01 33.94
CA ILE A 441 -41.98 -59.12 33.17
C ILE A 441 -40.81 -60.05 32.80
N ASP A 442 -41.00 -61.37 32.82
CA ASP A 442 -39.98 -62.33 32.38
C ASP A 442 -40.02 -62.59 30.86
N GLY A 443 -39.05 -63.37 30.35
CA GLY A 443 -39.00 -63.77 28.94
C GLY A 443 -40.14 -64.69 28.47
N ASN A 444 -41.09 -65.04 29.35
CA ASN A 444 -42.31 -65.80 29.04
C ASN A 444 -43.58 -64.92 29.10
N ASP A 445 -43.42 -63.59 29.11
CA ASP A 445 -44.49 -62.60 29.29
C ASP A 445 -45.24 -62.71 30.64
N GLN A 446 -44.62 -63.31 31.66
CA GLN A 446 -45.20 -63.41 33.00
C GLN A 446 -44.78 -62.24 33.89
N PHE A 447 -45.75 -61.64 34.56
CA PHE A 447 -45.52 -60.55 35.51
C PHE A 447 -44.80 -61.04 36.78
N VAL A 448 -43.59 -60.53 37.02
CA VAL A 448 -42.69 -60.94 38.11
C VAL A 448 -42.86 -60.07 39.36
N GLY A 449 -43.09 -58.76 39.19
CA GLY A 449 -43.26 -57.86 40.34
C GLY A 449 -43.30 -56.36 40.03
N ILE A 450 -43.39 -55.54 41.09
CA ILE A 450 -43.35 -54.07 41.03
C ILE A 450 -42.12 -53.57 41.79
N VAL A 451 -41.27 -52.78 41.14
CA VAL A 451 -40.25 -51.96 41.82
C VAL A 451 -40.95 -50.80 42.52
N LYS A 452 -40.66 -50.60 43.82
CA LYS A 452 -41.21 -49.51 44.64
C LYS A 452 -40.18 -48.38 44.83
N PRO A 453 -40.58 -47.16 45.26
CA PRO A 453 -39.71 -45.96 45.31
C PRO A 453 -38.54 -45.97 46.33
N SER A 454 -38.05 -47.16 46.73
CA SER A 454 -37.03 -47.33 47.77
C SER A 454 -36.03 -48.46 47.48
N GLY A 455 -35.85 -48.85 46.21
CA GLY A 455 -34.80 -49.79 45.77
C GLY A 455 -34.90 -51.23 46.27
N ALA A 456 -36.01 -51.63 46.91
CA ALA A 456 -36.16 -52.95 47.50
C ALA A 456 -36.81 -53.95 46.52
N PHE A 457 -36.02 -54.89 46.00
CA PHE A 457 -36.51 -56.03 45.22
C PHE A 457 -37.30 -57.00 46.10
N LEU A 458 -38.52 -57.33 45.67
CA LEU A 458 -39.37 -58.35 46.32
C LEU A 458 -39.46 -59.58 45.42
N LEU A 459 -38.46 -60.46 45.53
CA LEU A 459 -38.38 -61.71 44.78
C LEU A 459 -39.43 -62.69 45.34
N ARG A 460 -40.55 -62.87 44.62
CA ARG A 460 -41.71 -63.63 45.09
C ARG A 460 -41.47 -65.14 45.00
N ARG A 461 -40.66 -65.67 45.92
CA ARG A 461 -40.39 -67.11 46.02
C ARG A 461 -41.70 -67.88 46.22
N LEU A 462 -42.00 -68.80 45.31
CA LEU A 462 -43.03 -69.81 45.49
C LEU A 462 -42.62 -70.71 46.67
N CYS A 463 -43.49 -70.80 47.68
CA CYS A 463 -43.37 -71.76 48.76
C CYS A 463 -44.69 -72.54 48.86
N THR A 464 -44.66 -73.80 48.41
CA THR A 464 -45.61 -74.82 48.87
C THR A 464 -45.01 -75.55 50.08
N ASP A 465 -45.86 -76.33 50.76
CA ASP A 465 -45.50 -77.46 51.62
C ASP A 465 -44.74 -77.17 52.93
N VAL A 466 -45.54 -76.77 53.92
CA VAL A 466 -45.75 -77.52 55.18
C VAL A 466 -44.72 -78.64 55.49
N TYR A 467 -43.99 -78.49 56.60
CA TYR A 467 -44.07 -79.43 57.73
C TYR A 467 -43.67 -78.73 59.04
N ASP A 468 -44.11 -79.27 60.18
CA ASP A 468 -44.05 -78.68 61.53
C ASP A 468 -43.18 -79.55 62.48
N VAL A 469 -43.20 -79.25 63.79
CA VAL A 469 -42.81 -80.07 64.97
C VAL A 469 -41.49 -79.68 65.69
N HIS A 470 -41.66 -78.89 66.77
CA HIS A 470 -40.90 -78.87 68.05
C HIS A 470 -39.48 -78.23 68.06
N SER A 471 -38.98 -77.62 69.16
CA SER A 471 -39.59 -77.19 70.45
C SER A 471 -38.73 -76.09 71.13
N ALA A 472 -39.28 -75.33 72.08
CA ALA A 472 -38.67 -74.13 72.72
C ALA A 472 -38.17 -74.40 74.17
N PRO A 473 -37.87 -73.41 75.06
CA PRO A 473 -37.52 -71.97 74.94
C PRO A 473 -36.29 -71.53 75.81
N HIS A 474 -36.03 -70.21 75.92
CA HIS A 474 -35.54 -69.40 77.09
C HIS A 474 -34.58 -68.24 76.67
N THR A 475 -34.99 -66.96 76.52
CA THR A 475 -35.45 -65.89 77.45
C THR A 475 -34.37 -65.01 78.14
N LEU A 476 -34.26 -63.73 77.71
CA LEU A 476 -34.02 -62.49 78.52
C LEU A 476 -32.63 -62.34 79.25
N THR A 477 -31.99 -61.17 79.49
CA THR A 477 -32.27 -59.72 79.27
C THR A 477 -30.95 -58.85 79.28
N LYS A 478 -31.02 -57.56 78.88
CA LYS A 478 -30.34 -56.30 79.41
C LYS A 478 -29.00 -56.37 80.23
N ARG A 479 -28.09 -55.36 80.27
CA ARG A 479 -27.72 -54.15 79.47
C ARG A 479 -26.53 -53.42 80.17
N TYR A 480 -25.59 -52.81 79.41
CA TYR A 480 -24.63 -51.74 79.79
C TYR A 480 -23.38 -51.96 80.70
N THR A 481 -22.25 -51.32 80.26
CA THR A 481 -21.08 -50.73 81.03
C THR A 481 -20.14 -51.64 81.85
N LEU A 482 -18.80 -51.42 81.99
CA LEU A 482 -17.82 -50.39 81.51
C LEU A 482 -16.35 -50.91 81.65
N ILE A 483 -15.40 -50.47 80.79
CA ILE A 483 -13.89 -50.44 80.96
C ILE A 483 -13.18 -51.83 81.08
N ASP A 484 -12.01 -52.17 80.51
CA ASP A 484 -10.75 -51.49 80.07
C ASP A 484 -10.36 -51.84 78.60
N ILE A 485 -9.88 -50.93 77.73
CA ILE A 485 -8.46 -50.53 77.48
C ILE A 485 -7.55 -51.75 77.17
N PHE A 486 -7.01 -52.00 75.97
CA PHE A 486 -6.52 -51.15 74.85
C PHE A 486 -7.27 -51.45 73.49
N THR A 487 -6.84 -51.20 72.23
CA THR A 487 -5.55 -50.76 71.62
C THR A 487 -5.70 -50.04 70.25
N ARG A 488 -4.82 -49.04 70.01
CA ARG A 488 -4.32 -48.47 68.72
C ARG A 488 -5.07 -48.78 67.38
N GLN A 489 -5.85 -47.81 66.91
CA GLN A 489 -5.96 -47.40 65.49
C GLN A 489 -6.17 -45.87 65.42
N PRO A 490 -5.67 -45.15 64.38
CA PRO A 490 -5.96 -43.73 64.18
C PRO A 490 -7.37 -43.52 63.57
N SER A 491 -8.08 -42.47 63.97
CA SER A 491 -9.49 -42.27 63.61
C SER A 491 -9.73 -41.68 62.22
N PHE A 492 -10.83 -42.11 61.61
CA PHE A 492 -11.30 -41.74 60.26
C PHE A 492 -11.53 -40.22 60.08
N ASP A 493 -11.89 -39.53 61.17
CA ASP A 493 -12.18 -38.09 61.18
C ASP A 493 -11.00 -37.20 60.73
N GLY A 494 -9.77 -37.67 60.88
CA GLY A 494 -8.57 -36.95 60.43
C GLY A 494 -8.55 -36.76 58.91
N LEU A 495 -8.91 -37.80 58.15
CA LEU A 495 -8.97 -37.76 56.69
C LEU A 495 -10.17 -36.93 56.20
N VAL A 496 -11.34 -37.06 56.83
CA VAL A 496 -12.52 -36.25 56.51
C VAL A 496 -12.24 -34.76 56.75
N THR A 497 -11.61 -34.42 57.88
CA THR A 497 -11.24 -33.04 58.22
C THR A 497 -10.19 -32.47 57.26
N ALA A 498 -9.19 -33.27 56.86
CA ALA A 498 -8.19 -32.87 55.87
C ALA A 498 -8.81 -32.63 54.48
N PHE A 499 -9.66 -33.55 54.01
CA PHE A 499 -10.34 -33.45 52.72
C PHE A 499 -11.31 -32.26 52.67
N LEU A 500 -12.07 -32.00 53.74
CA LEU A 500 -12.94 -30.83 53.83
C LEU A 500 -12.16 -29.52 53.88
N ARG A 501 -11.01 -29.46 54.60
CA ARG A 501 -10.11 -28.30 54.56
C ARG A 501 -9.56 -28.07 53.15
N TRP A 502 -9.03 -29.09 52.49
CA TRP A 502 -8.55 -29.01 51.11
C TRP A 502 -9.64 -28.55 50.12
N ARG A 503 -10.87 -29.08 50.25
CA ARG A 503 -12.03 -28.67 49.42
C ARG A 503 -12.47 -27.23 49.69
N LEU A 504 -12.30 -26.72 50.91
CA LEU A 504 -12.51 -25.31 51.28
C LEU A 504 -11.39 -24.40 50.74
N GLU A 505 -10.13 -24.82 50.84
CA GLU A 505 -8.97 -24.11 50.28
C GLU A 505 -9.10 -23.98 48.75
N ALA A 506 -9.41 -25.08 48.06
CA ALA A 506 -9.64 -25.10 46.62
C ALA A 506 -10.81 -24.19 46.21
N ARG A 507 -11.92 -24.19 46.97
CA ARG A 507 -13.02 -23.23 46.75
C ARG A 507 -12.59 -21.78 46.97
N ARG A 508 -11.81 -21.47 48.00
CA ARG A 508 -11.27 -20.12 48.25
C ARG A 508 -10.33 -19.67 47.14
N THR A 509 -9.46 -20.55 46.64
CA THR A 509 -8.56 -20.25 45.51
C THR A 509 -9.32 -20.06 44.21
N LYS A 510 -10.33 -20.89 43.90
CA LYS A 510 -11.22 -20.70 42.75
C LYS A 510 -12.00 -19.37 42.84
N LEU A 511 -12.46 -18.98 44.04
CA LEU A 511 -13.13 -17.69 44.26
C LEU A 511 -12.18 -16.49 44.10
N ARG A 512 -10.92 -16.60 44.56
CA ARG A 512 -9.86 -15.60 44.34
C ARG A 512 -9.55 -15.46 42.84
N LEU A 513 -9.41 -16.57 42.11
CA LEU A 513 -9.21 -16.56 40.66
C LEU A 513 -10.38 -15.91 39.91
N MET A 514 -11.63 -16.22 40.29
CA MET A 514 -12.81 -15.60 39.67
C MET A 514 -12.92 -14.09 39.97
N ARG A 515 -12.55 -13.63 41.18
CA ARG A 515 -12.47 -12.19 41.50
C ARG A 515 -11.35 -11.49 40.72
N ALA A 516 -10.21 -12.14 40.50
CA ALA A 516 -9.15 -11.63 39.63
C ALA A 516 -9.60 -11.56 38.15
N ARG A 517 -10.20 -12.62 37.62
CA ARG A 517 -10.79 -12.65 36.27
C ARG A 517 -11.87 -11.58 36.09
N SER A 518 -12.72 -11.34 37.09
CA SER A 518 -13.73 -10.29 37.06
C SER A 518 -13.12 -8.89 37.00
N LYS A 519 -12.06 -8.60 37.77
CA LYS A 519 -11.34 -7.32 37.70
C LYS A 519 -10.62 -7.13 36.35
N LEU A 520 -10.01 -8.18 35.81
CA LEU A 520 -9.43 -8.15 34.46
C LEU A 520 -10.49 -7.93 33.37
N ARG A 521 -11.66 -8.57 33.48
CA ARG A 521 -12.78 -8.38 32.53
C ARG A 521 -13.32 -6.95 32.57
N ALA A 522 -13.42 -6.36 33.77
CA ALA A 522 -13.81 -4.95 33.95
C ALA A 522 -12.80 -3.96 33.32
N LEU A 523 -11.50 -4.22 33.48
CA LEU A 523 -10.43 -3.44 32.82
C LEU A 523 -10.52 -3.55 31.28
N PHE A 524 -10.76 -4.75 30.75
CA PHE A 524 -10.94 -4.94 29.30
C PHE A 524 -12.20 -4.25 28.75
N THR A 525 -13.31 -4.20 29.49
CA THR A 525 -14.54 -3.51 29.06
C THR A 525 -14.43 -1.98 29.04
N HIS A 526 -13.37 -1.38 29.59
CA HIS A 526 -13.04 0.04 29.36
C HIS A 526 -12.06 0.28 28.20
N TRP A 527 -11.48 -0.78 27.63
CA TRP A 527 -10.65 -0.68 26.43
C TRP A 527 -11.43 -1.06 25.16
N ALA A 528 -12.41 -1.95 25.28
CA ALA A 528 -13.21 -2.46 24.15
C ALA A 528 -14.21 -1.45 23.54
N THR A 529 -14.53 -0.33 24.21
CA THR A 529 -15.50 0.68 23.71
C THR A 529 -14.87 1.82 22.92
N ALA A 530 -13.54 1.87 22.81
CA ALA A 530 -12.83 2.88 22.02
C ALA A 530 -13.07 2.79 20.49
N PRO A 531 -13.12 1.59 19.84
CA PRO A 531 -13.22 1.50 18.39
C PRO A 531 -14.53 2.05 17.81
N GLU A 532 -15.67 1.78 18.45
CA GLU A 532 -16.99 2.19 17.95
C GLU A 532 -17.16 3.72 17.96
N VAL A 533 -16.66 4.39 19.01
CA VAL A 533 -16.68 5.85 19.12
C VAL A 533 -15.77 6.52 18.07
N ILE A 534 -14.69 5.86 17.67
CA ILE A 534 -13.78 6.32 16.61
C ILE A 534 -14.42 6.11 15.23
N MET A 535 -14.95 4.90 14.94
CA MET A 535 -15.66 4.59 13.69
C MET A 535 -16.85 5.53 13.47
N ALA A 536 -17.70 5.72 14.48
CA ALA A 536 -18.84 6.63 14.42
C ALA A 536 -18.45 8.12 14.38
N ARG A 537 -17.17 8.46 14.47
CA ARG A 537 -16.62 9.82 14.30
C ARG A 537 -15.88 9.98 12.96
N HIS A 538 -15.31 8.89 12.44
CA HIS A 538 -14.75 8.84 11.09
C HIS A 538 -15.86 8.91 10.04
N GLN A 539 -16.91 8.07 10.15
CA GLN A 539 -18.06 8.07 9.24
C GLN A 539 -18.70 9.47 9.14
N ARG A 540 -18.98 10.12 10.29
CA ARG A 540 -19.52 11.50 10.32
C ARG A 540 -18.57 12.59 9.78
N ASN A 541 -17.29 12.29 9.59
CA ASN A 541 -16.35 13.16 8.88
C ASN A 541 -16.29 12.82 7.38
N GLU A 542 -16.44 11.56 6.99
CA GLU A 542 -16.64 11.13 5.59
C GLU A 542 -17.94 11.74 5.02
N ASP A 543 -19.08 11.54 5.70
CA ASP A 543 -20.38 12.06 5.28
C ASP A 543 -20.33 13.60 5.13
N ARG A 544 -19.61 14.28 6.04
CA ARG A 544 -19.41 15.73 6.06
C ARG A 544 -18.36 16.24 5.05
N ARG A 545 -17.52 15.35 4.51
CA ARG A 545 -16.68 15.60 3.32
C ARG A 545 -17.49 15.42 2.04
N GLN A 546 -18.27 14.35 1.92
CA GLN A 546 -19.14 14.12 0.76
C GLN A 546 -20.19 15.23 0.61
N ALA A 547 -20.80 15.68 1.71
CA ALA A 547 -21.74 16.81 1.71
C ALA A 547 -21.10 18.16 1.30
N LYS A 548 -19.77 18.32 1.40
CA LYS A 548 -19.05 19.50 0.86
C LYS A 548 -18.73 19.37 -0.62
N ASN A 549 -18.46 18.16 -1.11
CA ASN A 549 -18.15 17.91 -2.52
C ASN A 549 -19.41 17.83 -3.41
N GLY A 550 -20.60 17.67 -2.82
CA GLY A 550 -21.88 17.55 -3.53
C GLY A 550 -22.45 18.84 -4.13
N ILE A 551 -21.82 20.00 -3.95
CA ILE A 551 -22.33 21.31 -4.44
C ILE A 551 -21.66 21.71 -5.76
N ALA A 552 -21.63 20.79 -6.74
CA ALA A 552 -20.97 21.01 -8.03
C ALA A 552 -21.59 20.30 -9.27
N SER A 553 -22.81 19.76 -9.19
CA SER A 553 -23.51 19.21 -10.37
C SER A 553 -25.04 19.26 -10.25
N ARG A 554 -25.72 20.03 -11.12
CA ARG A 554 -27.20 20.08 -11.17
C ARG A 554 -27.77 20.39 -12.56
N ALA A 555 -27.56 19.47 -13.50
CA ALA A 555 -28.35 19.25 -14.72
C ALA A 555 -28.03 17.83 -15.21
N SER A 556 -28.94 17.02 -15.78
CA SER A 556 -30.37 17.20 -16.09
C SER A 556 -31.15 15.88 -15.87
N HIS A 557 -32.46 15.84 -16.14
CA HIS A 557 -33.32 14.64 -15.96
C HIS A 557 -34.28 14.46 -17.15
N VAL A 558 -34.27 13.26 -17.78
CA VAL A 558 -35.36 12.66 -18.58
C VAL A 558 -35.25 11.11 -18.44
N PRO A 559 -36.34 10.32 -18.30
CA PRO A 559 -36.26 8.91 -17.85
C PRO A 559 -36.55 7.81 -18.91
N ALA A 560 -36.18 6.57 -18.54
CA ALA A 560 -36.63 5.20 -18.94
C ALA A 560 -37.50 4.98 -20.21
N SER A 561 -37.28 3.92 -21.01
CA SER A 561 -37.57 2.50 -20.65
C SER A 561 -36.92 1.44 -21.59
N PRO A 562 -36.94 0.12 -21.26
CA PRO A 562 -36.22 -0.98 -21.97
C PRO A 562 -37.17 -2.00 -22.68
N PRO A 563 -36.74 -3.25 -23.03
CA PRO A 563 -35.69 -3.69 -23.95
C PRO A 563 -36.23 -4.61 -25.10
N GLY A 564 -35.36 -5.16 -25.98
CA GLY A 564 -35.77 -6.14 -27.00
C GLY A 564 -34.65 -7.01 -27.62
N ASP A 565 -34.69 -8.30 -27.30
CA ASP A 565 -34.18 -9.54 -27.93
C ASP A 565 -33.20 -9.56 -29.13
N ALA A 566 -32.07 -10.24 -28.87
CA ALA A 566 -31.57 -11.46 -29.55
C ALA A 566 -31.05 -11.47 -31.02
N PRO A 567 -30.21 -12.46 -31.43
CA PRO A 567 -29.25 -12.26 -32.53
C PRO A 567 -29.29 -13.26 -33.71
N THR A 568 -28.69 -12.88 -34.85
CA THR A 568 -28.22 -13.81 -35.89
C THR A 568 -26.89 -13.38 -36.53
N SER A 569 -25.91 -14.27 -36.56
CA SER A 569 -24.67 -14.21 -37.36
C SER A 569 -24.86 -15.02 -38.68
N PRO A 570 -23.87 -15.23 -39.58
CA PRO A 570 -22.52 -14.66 -39.71
C PRO A 570 -22.11 -14.22 -41.15
N ALA A 571 -20.94 -13.54 -41.23
CA ALA A 571 -19.90 -13.54 -42.28
C ALA A 571 -20.19 -13.82 -43.79
N TYR A 572 -19.58 -13.01 -44.66
CA TYR A 572 -18.96 -13.49 -45.93
C TYR A 572 -17.65 -12.72 -46.24
N ARG A 573 -16.81 -13.24 -47.15
CA ARG A 573 -15.39 -12.88 -47.30
C ARG A 573 -14.92 -12.91 -48.77
N VAL A 574 -14.06 -11.95 -49.18
CA VAL A 574 -13.32 -11.87 -50.49
C VAL A 574 -14.26 -11.78 -51.75
N SER A 575 -13.88 -11.35 -52.98
CA SER A 575 -12.57 -11.04 -53.58
C SER A 575 -12.63 -10.16 -54.85
N LYS A 576 -11.45 -9.65 -55.28
CA LYS A 576 -11.01 -9.31 -56.67
C LYS A 576 -11.77 -8.17 -57.40
N SER A 577 -11.18 -7.00 -57.73
CA SER A 577 -9.92 -6.62 -58.43
C SER A 577 -10.05 -6.43 -59.95
N LYS A 578 -9.63 -5.25 -60.46
CA LYS A 578 -8.96 -5.05 -61.76
C LYS A 578 -8.33 -3.66 -61.82
N ALA A 579 -7.30 -3.48 -62.65
CA ALA A 579 -6.54 -2.23 -62.76
C ALA A 579 -6.33 -1.81 -64.23
N ARG A 580 -6.09 -0.52 -64.47
CA ARG A 580 -5.42 -0.01 -65.69
C ARG A 580 -4.67 1.30 -65.40
N LYS A 581 -3.50 1.44 -66.02
CA LYS A 581 -2.60 2.62 -65.98
C LYS A 581 -2.78 3.47 -67.29
N PRO A 582 -1.86 4.37 -67.68
CA PRO A 582 -1.74 5.76 -67.21
C PRO A 582 -1.72 6.76 -68.40
N LYS A 583 -1.42 8.05 -68.14
CA LYS A 583 -0.84 8.96 -69.15
C LYS A 583 0.30 9.80 -68.58
N ARG A 584 1.17 10.30 -69.46
CA ARG A 584 2.38 11.09 -69.19
C ARG A 584 2.20 12.55 -69.63
N ARG A 585 2.74 13.47 -68.82
CA ARG A 585 3.85 14.42 -69.15
C ARG A 585 3.91 14.99 -70.58
N ASP A 586 3.99 16.32 -70.72
CA ASP A 586 5.22 17.04 -71.12
C ASP A 586 5.05 18.58 -71.04
N GLN A 587 6.10 19.34 -71.37
CA GLN A 587 6.34 20.75 -71.01
C GLN A 587 6.13 21.74 -72.18
N ARG A 588 5.93 23.05 -71.91
CA ARG A 588 6.45 24.19 -72.71
C ARG A 588 6.28 25.57 -72.07
N THR A 589 7.10 26.53 -72.51
CA THR A 589 7.16 27.99 -72.26
C THR A 589 7.62 28.67 -73.58
N PRO A 590 7.93 30.00 -73.71
CA PRO A 590 7.67 31.22 -72.90
C PRO A 590 7.07 32.42 -73.73
N ARG A 591 7.18 33.67 -73.20
CA ARG A 591 6.96 35.03 -73.82
C ARG A 591 5.51 35.59 -73.90
N SER A 592 5.23 36.91 -73.84
CA SER A 592 5.98 38.13 -73.40
C SER A 592 5.04 39.38 -73.30
N HIS A 593 5.58 40.55 -72.91
CA HIS A 593 4.93 41.89 -72.67
C HIS A 593 4.19 42.02 -71.31
N THR A 594 4.55 42.93 -70.38
CA THR A 594 4.68 44.42 -70.38
C THR A 594 3.32 45.14 -70.40
N GLU A 595 3.07 46.21 -69.63
CA GLU A 595 3.88 46.94 -68.62
C GLU A 595 3.29 46.67 -67.18
N GLU A 596 3.21 47.50 -66.11
CA GLU A 596 3.59 48.90 -65.77
C GLU A 596 3.63 49.14 -64.22
N GLN A 597 4.40 50.14 -63.76
CA GLN A 597 4.46 50.86 -62.44
C GLN A 597 4.74 50.13 -61.09
N ASP A 598 5.69 50.70 -60.33
CA ASP A 598 6.08 50.36 -58.95
C ASP A 598 5.37 51.22 -57.88
N GLU A 599 4.97 50.62 -56.75
CA GLU A 599 4.84 51.31 -55.45
C GLU A 599 5.50 50.49 -54.33
N ALA A 600 6.15 51.17 -53.38
CA ALA A 600 7.01 50.52 -52.38
C ALA A 600 6.25 50.07 -51.11
N PRO A 601 6.57 48.88 -50.54
CA PRO A 601 5.91 48.38 -49.33
C PRO A 601 6.37 49.12 -48.07
N VAL A 602 5.42 49.65 -47.31
CA VAL A 602 5.65 50.34 -46.02
C VAL A 602 5.86 49.32 -44.88
N PRO A 603 6.82 49.50 -43.96
CA PRO A 603 7.02 48.61 -42.81
C PRO A 603 5.85 48.59 -41.81
N TRP A 604 5.61 47.45 -41.18
CA TRP A 604 4.45 47.19 -40.33
C TRP A 604 4.77 47.25 -38.83
N CYS A 605 4.41 48.35 -38.16
CA CYS A 605 4.47 48.48 -36.69
C CYS A 605 3.56 49.61 -36.19
N ASP A 606 2.35 49.30 -35.67
CA ASP A 606 1.72 49.96 -34.50
C ASP A 606 0.31 49.41 -34.22
N GLN A 607 0.15 48.51 -33.22
CA GLN A 607 -1.19 48.22 -32.66
C GLN A 607 -1.25 47.44 -31.32
N VAL A 608 -0.69 47.96 -30.21
CA VAL A 608 -1.15 47.56 -28.85
C VAL A 608 -1.06 48.72 -27.84
N LYS A 609 -2.23 49.25 -27.40
CA LYS A 609 -2.57 49.65 -26.00
C LYS A 609 -3.80 50.59 -25.96
N THR A 610 -4.95 50.08 -25.50
CA THR A 610 -5.84 50.74 -24.52
C THR A 610 -7.07 49.86 -24.24
N ASP A 611 -7.06 49.12 -23.13
CA ASP A 611 -8.24 48.41 -22.60
C ASP A 611 -8.38 48.71 -21.09
N PRO A 612 -9.46 49.36 -20.64
CA PRO A 612 -9.68 49.68 -19.22
C PRO A 612 -9.97 48.47 -18.31
N ASP A 613 -10.50 47.35 -18.82
CA ASP A 613 -10.98 46.26 -17.97
C ASP A 613 -9.86 45.27 -17.59
N LEU A 614 -8.81 45.12 -18.42
CA LEU A 614 -7.56 44.45 -18.01
C LEU A 614 -6.91 45.11 -16.78
N LEU A 615 -7.01 46.45 -16.66
CA LEU A 615 -6.54 47.20 -15.50
C LEU A 615 -7.39 46.99 -14.24
N ARG A 616 -8.67 46.59 -14.39
CA ARG A 616 -9.54 46.21 -13.26
C ARG A 616 -9.29 44.76 -12.82
N GLN A 617 -9.08 43.84 -13.75
CA GLN A 617 -8.77 42.44 -13.44
C GLN A 617 -7.47 42.30 -12.65
N ASN A 618 -6.39 42.97 -13.10
CA ASN A 618 -5.11 42.96 -12.37
C ASN A 618 -5.19 43.52 -10.93
N ARG A 619 -6.05 44.51 -10.67
CA ARG A 619 -6.24 45.05 -9.31
C ARG A 619 -6.94 44.05 -8.37
N ARG A 620 -7.87 43.24 -8.88
CA ARG A 620 -8.50 42.16 -8.10
C ARG A 620 -7.50 41.03 -7.81
N ALA A 621 -6.83 40.53 -8.85
CA ALA A 621 -5.82 39.47 -8.71
C ALA A 621 -4.68 39.84 -7.72
N SER A 622 -4.31 41.12 -7.62
CA SER A 622 -3.33 41.60 -6.64
C SER A 622 -3.88 41.57 -5.19
N ALA A 623 -5.14 41.96 -4.98
CA ALA A 623 -5.80 41.88 -3.68
C ALA A 623 -5.97 40.43 -3.19
N ASP A 624 -6.36 39.52 -4.08
CA ASP A 624 -6.54 38.10 -3.76
C ASP A 624 -5.21 37.43 -3.40
N ARG A 625 -4.12 37.78 -4.10
CA ARG A 625 -2.74 37.36 -3.75
C ARG A 625 -2.32 37.90 -2.38
N ALA A 626 -2.65 39.14 -2.03
CA ALA A 626 -2.37 39.71 -0.71
C ALA A 626 -3.16 39.01 0.41
N ALA A 627 -4.41 38.62 0.14
CA ALA A 627 -5.22 37.83 1.07
C ALA A 627 -4.63 36.42 1.30
N HIS A 628 -4.28 35.71 0.22
CA HIS A 628 -3.61 34.40 0.31
C HIS A 628 -2.27 34.46 1.03
N ALA A 629 -1.43 35.47 0.76
CA ALA A 629 -0.15 35.67 1.47
C ALA A 629 -0.34 35.94 2.98
N LYS A 630 -1.47 36.54 3.38
CA LYS A 630 -1.81 36.75 4.80
C LYS A 630 -2.33 35.48 5.47
N ALA A 631 -3.10 34.65 4.76
CA ALA A 631 -3.54 33.33 5.26
C ALA A 631 -2.37 32.34 5.39
N ALA A 632 -1.48 32.27 4.39
CA ALA A 632 -0.31 31.39 4.37
C ALA A 632 0.71 31.70 5.47
N ARG A 633 0.67 32.90 6.07
CA ARG A 633 1.49 33.27 7.24
C ARG A 633 0.87 32.90 8.60
N ALA A 634 -0.40 32.50 8.64
CA ALA A 634 -1.08 32.12 9.88
C ALA A 634 -0.98 30.61 10.19
N ALA A 635 -1.21 29.76 9.18
CA ALA A 635 -1.21 28.30 9.32
C ALA A 635 0.08 27.70 9.95
N PRO A 636 1.32 28.16 9.64
CA PRO A 636 2.53 27.55 10.17
C PRO A 636 2.73 27.67 11.69
N LEU A 637 1.94 28.52 12.38
CA LEU A 637 2.10 28.74 13.82
C LEU A 637 1.31 27.73 14.67
N GLU A 638 0.12 27.31 14.23
CA GLU A 638 -0.67 26.29 14.95
C GLU A 638 -0.06 24.90 14.77
N GLU A 639 0.29 24.49 13.55
CA GLU A 639 0.89 23.17 13.31
C GLU A 639 2.25 23.01 14.01
N ALA A 640 3.08 24.06 14.06
CA ALA A 640 4.32 24.03 14.83
C ALA A 640 4.08 23.94 16.35
N GLN A 641 3.05 24.62 16.86
CA GLN A 641 2.71 24.55 18.28
C GLN A 641 2.15 23.17 18.65
N ASP A 642 1.33 22.55 17.81
CA ASP A 642 0.83 21.19 18.05
C ASP A 642 1.90 20.11 17.88
N PHE A 643 2.83 20.27 16.95
CA PHE A 643 4.02 19.41 16.85
C PHE A 643 4.85 19.47 18.14
N ILE A 644 5.06 20.66 18.71
CA ILE A 644 5.73 20.86 20.01
C ILE A 644 4.92 20.22 21.15
N ASN A 645 3.60 20.47 21.20
CA ASN A 645 2.70 19.92 22.22
C ASN A 645 2.70 18.38 22.23
N LEU A 646 2.75 17.76 21.05
CA LEU A 646 2.82 16.29 20.89
C LEU A 646 4.16 15.74 21.41
N HIS A 647 5.29 16.27 20.91
CA HIS A 647 6.62 15.80 21.29
C HIS A 647 6.95 16.04 22.78
N THR A 648 6.41 17.09 23.41
CA THR A 648 6.57 17.28 24.86
C THR A 648 5.82 16.23 25.69
N LYS A 649 4.64 15.78 25.26
CA LYS A 649 3.87 14.74 25.96
C LYS A 649 4.56 13.38 25.90
N ASP A 650 5.18 13.03 24.77
CA ASP A 650 5.94 11.78 24.66
C ASP A 650 7.18 11.80 25.57
N VAL A 651 7.89 12.93 25.66
CA VAL A 651 9.03 13.08 26.57
C VAL A 651 8.62 12.93 28.04
N GLU A 652 7.47 13.47 28.46
CA GLU A 652 6.97 13.25 29.83
C GLU A 652 6.48 11.81 30.05
N SER A 653 5.82 11.20 29.06
CA SER A 653 5.35 9.81 29.13
C SER A 653 6.51 8.82 29.27
N VAL A 654 7.59 8.99 28.49
CA VAL A 654 8.83 8.22 28.64
C VAL A 654 9.47 8.45 30.01
N ARG A 655 9.41 9.69 30.53
CA ARG A 655 9.95 10.05 31.85
C ARG A 655 9.18 9.41 33.00
N GLU A 656 7.85 9.24 32.87
CA GLU A 656 7.04 8.46 33.82
C GLU A 656 7.35 6.96 33.76
N VAL A 657 7.42 6.37 32.57
CA VAL A 657 7.76 4.94 32.38
C VAL A 657 9.14 4.60 32.94
N LEU A 658 10.12 5.51 32.82
CA LEU A 658 11.44 5.37 33.43
C LEU A 658 11.39 5.51 34.96
N ARG A 659 10.67 6.50 35.50
CA ARG A 659 10.46 6.66 36.96
C ARG A 659 9.82 5.41 37.59
N ALA A 660 8.80 4.86 36.95
CA ALA A 660 8.10 3.66 37.41
C ALA A 660 9.02 2.42 37.49
N LYS A 661 9.95 2.25 36.53
CA LYS A 661 10.93 1.15 36.55
C LYS A 661 12.01 1.31 37.62
N VAL A 662 12.52 2.52 37.86
CA VAL A 662 13.59 2.76 38.85
C VAL A 662 13.13 2.45 40.28
N ILE A 663 11.87 2.72 40.63
CA ILE A 663 11.32 2.45 41.97
C ILE A 663 11.28 0.94 42.29
N GLY A 664 11.27 0.06 41.28
CA GLY A 664 11.26 -1.39 41.46
C GLY A 664 12.58 -2.03 41.90
N MET A 665 13.71 -1.33 41.84
CA MET A 665 15.05 -1.92 42.03
C MET A 665 15.66 -1.61 43.41
N ARG A 666 14.97 -2.01 44.48
CA ARG A 666 15.48 -1.90 45.86
C ARG A 666 16.31 -3.14 46.22
N VAL A 667 17.63 -3.08 46.04
CA VAL A 667 18.55 -4.20 46.31
C VAL A 667 18.67 -4.48 47.81
N ASP A 668 18.32 -5.70 48.22
CA ASP A 668 18.45 -6.15 49.60
C ASP A 668 19.90 -6.56 49.90
N LYS A 669 20.53 -5.95 50.91
CA LYS A 669 21.94 -6.19 51.25
C LYS A 669 22.06 -7.14 52.44
N LYS A 670 22.42 -8.41 52.21
CA LYS A 670 22.98 -9.28 53.28
C LYS A 670 23.76 -10.51 52.77
N ARG A 671 24.86 -10.78 53.51
CA ARG A 671 25.73 -11.98 53.54
C ARG A 671 26.67 -12.24 52.34
N HIS A 672 27.97 -12.07 52.60
CA HIS A 672 29.05 -12.81 51.96
C HIS A 672 29.20 -14.20 52.59
N SER A 673 29.61 -15.20 51.80
CA SER A 673 30.53 -16.29 52.22
C SER A 673 30.77 -17.29 51.07
N GLY A 674 32.02 -17.73 50.87
CA GLY A 674 32.36 -18.91 50.06
C GLY A 674 33.02 -18.61 48.71
N LEU A 675 34.34 -18.86 48.63
CA LEU A 675 34.97 -19.34 47.39
C LEU A 675 34.88 -20.88 47.41
N GLU A 676 34.76 -21.49 46.24
CA GLU A 676 35.60 -22.65 45.91
C GLU A 676 35.80 -22.75 44.39
N VAL A 677 36.95 -23.28 43.97
CA VAL A 677 37.35 -23.38 42.56
C VAL A 677 37.81 -24.81 42.30
N ILE A 678 37.14 -25.50 41.37
CA ILE A 678 37.58 -26.80 40.85
C ILE A 678 37.71 -26.70 39.34
N THR A 679 38.75 -27.31 38.79
CA THR A 679 39.24 -27.12 37.42
C THR A 679 38.87 -28.29 36.50
N GLY A 680 38.50 -28.02 35.24
CA GLY A 680 38.14 -29.04 34.26
C GLY A 680 38.02 -28.49 32.84
N LYS A 681 39.03 -28.76 31.99
CA LYS A 681 39.21 -28.14 30.65
C LYS A 681 38.10 -28.52 29.65
N GLY A 682 37.65 -27.55 28.85
CA GLY A 682 36.90 -27.76 27.60
C GLY A 682 36.51 -26.43 26.95
N LEU A 683 36.92 -26.17 25.70
CA LEU A 683 36.64 -24.89 25.02
C LEU A 683 35.29 -24.91 24.30
N HIS A 684 34.51 -23.85 24.46
CA HIS A 684 34.15 -22.95 23.35
C HIS A 684 33.76 -21.56 23.90
N SER A 685 34.00 -20.50 23.14
CA SER A 685 33.94 -19.10 23.59
C SER A 685 32.56 -18.46 23.39
N ALA A 686 32.05 -17.81 24.44
CA ALA A 686 30.89 -16.92 24.39
C ALA A 686 31.25 -15.55 24.97
N PRO A 687 31.32 -14.47 24.17
CA PRO A 687 31.60 -13.12 24.66
C PRO A 687 30.33 -12.49 25.23
N GLY A 688 30.13 -12.59 26.55
CA GLY A 688 29.02 -11.97 27.28
C GLY A 688 29.12 -10.45 27.40
N GLY A 689 29.09 -9.72 26.28
CA GLY A 689 28.92 -8.27 26.27
C GLY A 689 27.46 -7.88 26.52
N SER A 690 27.23 -6.89 27.39
CA SER A 690 25.88 -6.38 27.70
C SER A 690 25.30 -5.54 26.56
N THR A 691 24.75 -6.20 25.54
CA THR A 691 24.00 -5.54 24.46
C THR A 691 22.79 -4.79 25.00
N LEU A 692 22.62 -3.54 24.57
CA LEU A 692 21.33 -2.86 24.71
C LEU A 692 20.27 -3.62 23.91
N LYS A 693 19.02 -3.58 24.40
CA LYS A 693 17.89 -4.17 23.67
C LYS A 693 17.69 -3.49 22.30
N PRO A 694 17.25 -4.24 21.26
CA PRO A 694 16.99 -3.68 19.93
C PRO A 694 16.06 -2.45 19.94
N GLU A 695 15.09 -2.46 20.85
CA GLU A 695 14.18 -1.35 21.22
C GLU A 695 14.90 0.01 21.34
N VAL A 696 16.14 0.05 21.83
CA VAL A 696 16.92 1.28 22.05
C VAL A 696 17.86 1.60 20.89
N ALA A 697 18.26 0.59 20.10
CA ALA A 697 19.06 0.80 18.89
C ALA A 697 18.24 1.52 17.81
N MET A 698 17.01 1.05 17.56
CA MET A 698 16.07 1.67 16.61
C MET A 698 15.83 3.16 16.91
N LEU A 699 15.72 3.53 18.19
CA LEU A 699 15.53 4.93 18.63
C LEU A 699 16.75 5.83 18.39
N LEU A 700 17.95 5.27 18.27
CA LEU A 700 19.18 6.02 17.98
C LEU A 700 19.42 6.17 16.47
N GLU A 701 19.08 5.13 15.69
CA GLU A 701 19.15 5.15 14.22
C GLU A 701 18.12 6.13 13.64
N ALA A 702 16.88 6.12 14.16
CA ALA A 702 15.83 7.09 13.81
C ALA A 702 16.21 8.57 14.10
N TRP A 703 17.28 8.82 14.87
CA TRP A 703 17.80 10.16 15.19
C TRP A 703 19.08 10.52 14.42
N GLY A 704 19.53 9.64 13.50
CA GLY A 704 20.67 9.86 12.61
C GLY A 704 22.02 9.82 13.31
N CYS A 705 22.21 8.92 14.28
CA CYS A 705 23.48 8.73 14.99
C CYS A 705 24.21 7.46 14.54
N SER A 706 25.35 7.62 13.85
CA SER A 706 26.23 6.48 13.53
C SER A 706 26.86 5.90 14.79
N PHE A 707 26.82 4.56 14.90
CA PHE A 707 27.37 3.80 16.03
C PHE A 707 28.89 4.00 16.21
N SER A 708 29.62 4.32 15.14
CA SER A 708 31.10 4.47 15.17
C SER A 708 31.61 5.70 15.92
N GLN A 709 30.74 6.60 16.39
CA GLN A 709 31.13 7.81 17.14
C GLN A 709 30.97 7.69 18.68
N LEU A 710 30.55 6.53 19.19
CA LEU A 710 30.10 6.37 20.58
C LEU A 710 30.95 5.42 21.45
N THR A 711 32.04 4.85 20.92
CA THR A 711 32.94 3.99 21.70
C THR A 711 33.78 4.79 22.70
N LEU A 712 33.75 4.37 23.96
CA LEU A 712 34.72 4.71 25.00
C LEU A 712 35.22 3.41 25.65
N SER A 713 36.47 3.42 26.11
CA SER A 713 37.15 2.28 26.72
C SER A 713 36.81 2.05 28.21
N ASP A 714 35.97 2.91 28.82
CA ASP A 714 35.62 2.86 30.25
C ASP A 714 34.20 2.33 30.55
N GLY A 715 33.33 2.23 29.54
CA GLY A 715 31.99 1.65 29.66
C GLY A 715 31.01 2.40 30.58
N SER A 716 31.29 3.64 30.98
CA SER A 716 30.52 4.34 32.02
C SER A 716 29.19 4.93 31.52
N TYR A 717 28.09 4.54 32.17
CA TYR A 717 26.72 4.87 31.72
C TYR A 717 26.40 6.38 31.78
N GLU A 718 27.02 7.12 32.71
CA GLU A 718 26.87 8.58 32.81
C GLU A 718 27.59 9.34 31.67
N GLY A 719 28.75 8.83 31.22
CA GLY A 719 29.51 9.43 30.11
C GLY A 719 28.71 9.46 28.80
N PHE A 720 27.93 8.40 28.56
CA PHE A 720 26.97 8.33 27.45
C PHE A 720 25.86 9.39 27.62
N TYR A 721 25.21 9.42 28.79
CA TYR A 721 24.08 10.32 29.08
C TYR A 721 24.46 11.81 28.93
N ALA A 722 25.65 12.19 29.41
CA ALA A 722 26.18 13.55 29.30
C ALA A 722 26.46 13.97 27.85
N ARG A 723 26.86 13.04 26.97
CA ARG A 723 27.10 13.31 25.54
C ARG A 723 25.79 13.47 24.77
N VAL A 724 24.83 12.55 24.97
CA VAL A 724 23.50 12.63 24.35
C VAL A 724 22.81 13.95 24.70
N ASN A 725 22.82 14.33 25.99
CA ASN A 725 22.21 15.58 26.45
C ASN A 725 22.90 16.82 25.81
N LYS A 726 24.23 16.83 25.66
CA LYS A 726 24.95 17.89 24.91
C LYS A 726 24.57 17.97 23.42
N VAL A 727 24.32 16.83 22.75
CA VAL A 727 23.88 16.80 21.35
C VAL A 727 22.45 17.35 21.22
N VAL A 728 21.54 16.94 22.10
CA VAL A 728 20.15 17.43 22.14
C VAL A 728 20.10 18.94 22.39
N GLN A 729 20.84 19.44 23.39
CA GLN A 729 20.94 20.88 23.67
C GLN A 729 21.46 21.69 22.46
N ARG A 730 22.46 21.16 21.73
CA ARG A 730 22.99 21.79 20.50
C ARG A 730 21.98 21.80 19.35
N ARG A 731 21.26 20.70 19.10
CA ARG A 731 20.20 20.64 18.07
C ARG A 731 19.01 21.55 18.43
N ALA A 732 18.59 21.57 19.70
CA ALA A 732 17.54 22.45 20.20
C ALA A 732 17.92 23.95 20.09
N LYS A 733 19.19 24.30 20.32
CA LYS A 733 19.68 25.67 20.04
C LYS A 733 19.61 25.98 18.55
N LYS A 734 20.17 25.12 17.67
CA LYS A 734 20.15 25.35 16.21
C LYS A 734 18.72 25.54 15.66
N ALA A 735 17.74 24.81 16.20
CA ALA A 735 16.33 24.99 15.86
C ALA A 735 15.76 26.36 16.31
N ARG A 736 16.09 26.82 17.53
CA ARG A 736 15.72 28.16 18.02
C ARG A 736 16.39 29.29 17.23
N ASP A 737 17.65 29.13 16.87
CA ASP A 737 18.40 30.12 16.09
C ASP A 737 17.80 30.24 14.67
N ALA A 738 17.49 29.10 14.03
CA ALA A 738 16.81 29.06 12.73
C ALA A 738 15.39 29.69 12.79
N ALA A 739 14.62 29.41 13.84
CA ALA A 739 13.29 29.99 14.04
C ALA A 739 13.28 31.51 14.32
N ARG A 740 14.46 32.13 14.49
CA ARG A 740 14.62 33.60 14.65
C ARG A 740 15.06 34.32 13.37
N GLY A 741 15.40 33.59 12.30
CA GLY A 741 15.84 34.18 11.03
C GLY A 741 17.24 34.79 11.04
N GLU A 742 17.99 34.68 12.14
CA GLU A 742 19.36 35.17 12.24
C GLU A 742 20.32 34.21 11.51
N ARG A 743 20.91 34.66 10.39
CA ARG A 743 21.94 33.89 9.68
C ARG A 743 23.21 33.81 10.53
N PRO A 744 23.69 32.62 10.95
CA PRO A 744 25.03 32.51 11.52
C PRO A 744 26.06 32.73 10.41
N ALA A 745 26.93 33.73 10.58
CA ALA A 745 28.09 33.89 9.71
C ALA A 745 29.05 32.71 9.93
N VAL A 746 29.27 31.90 8.89
CA VAL A 746 30.23 30.79 8.92
C VAL A 746 31.51 31.25 8.24
N THR A 747 32.53 31.53 9.05
CA THR A 747 33.87 31.87 8.61
C THR A 747 34.51 30.69 7.87
N VAL A 748 35.33 30.98 6.85
CA VAL A 748 36.14 29.97 6.17
C VAL A 748 37.16 29.37 7.16
N ALA A 749 37.18 28.05 7.27
CA ALA A 749 38.22 27.26 7.92
C ALA A 749 38.39 25.94 7.16
N ALA A 750 39.63 25.49 6.96
CA ALA A 750 39.96 24.40 6.04
C ALA A 750 40.74 23.26 6.71
N ARG A 751 40.57 22.05 6.17
CA ARG A 751 41.19 20.77 6.57
C ARG A 751 40.76 20.26 7.98
N ALA A 752 40.87 18.98 8.29
CA ALA A 752 41.37 17.84 7.50
C ALA A 752 40.34 16.69 7.50
#